data_AF-A0A2T0VA54-F1
#
_entry.id   AF-A0A2T0VA54-F1
#
_cell.length_a   1.000
_cell.length_b   1.000
_cell.length_c   1.000
_cell.angle_alpha   90.00
_cell.angle_beta   90.00
_cell.angle_gamma   90.00
#
_symmetry.space_group_name_H-M   'P 1'
#
loop_
_entity.id
_entity.type
_entity.pdbx_description
1 polymer ?
#
loop_
_entity_poly.entity_id
_entity_poly.type
_entity_poly.pdbx_seq_one_letter_code
_entity_poly.pdbx_strand_id
1 'polypeptide(L)'
;MHSGADSNTLTTAIRRAAASPGPPATVACVILAHTDPAQLRRLIEAVDPFPVFLHCDPKTPPETFARMVEGLPERCRLLDRYPTGWARWGNVEAELAGYRAALAETDASHIAVLTGTDYPLASSAEITSILGGYHDKSIANLHLLPFEDWGMGGGIGRLRYRHWAYRKHTIRLPIPRRIPRDIVLAGGSQLKILSRRHAAAVVAAAEARPDLVAFWRRSWIPDETFVPSILSTPQFVPGWQEEHENASAWWIGWTNPPTKSPPWLGSEMRDELLEGRQYGEQTFPRLFARKFSSERSSELLDAIDTRRRSSVHAASRESADSPQEPARARTMLLTGPTSIVSASESAATGTSVSASASASVSATASATSSPPLPAQPAPPQLPPPPAHAGPAAIEVIEKPESNHLFGRGLLYVVVWALQLIAGTVVSPILAYALGPAEFGALASAIALHQVLSVLALLGLDQAIVLQRAEDPSGRTARGLLSVGIALSFAVTLVLAATGGLWATALGFEGFTPLVLAVILWTAPGAVVQAILALLVAEDRLRAFTFVSALSAVGGQLVGLFLLFFVHGDATTYAWGGVVSQFLAMFIGIAICRPLLRGLFDWKVASRAIKLGAPLAIGGLGYFVLNAGDRIVIQSLLGPAEVGRYQVAYVVGYTVVLLLSFTSSAWLPRFAAVRDEAERWLLSAQSRDELYRLLIPVVFAVTLAAPVALRLVAPPSFDQETLLPVVFLVALSAYPVAASGATARLLITLRRGKPVAAITLTAAVVNIGLNIVLVPVMGIAGAAAATVLSFLLVALLQRFALPRTPAWVGTPTPLLASIGASILLAAASLLLPQTDAWNISKFVIAAACLPWFFVVLRRARRGPTPSRSQS
;
A
#
# COMPACT_ATOMS: atom_id res chain seq x y z
N MET A 1 15.06 -44.21 -3.49
CA MET A 1 13.83 -44.40 -2.66
C MET A 1 13.30 -43.03 -2.29
N HIS A 2 12.11 -42.67 -2.77
CA HIS A 2 11.17 -41.72 -2.14
C HIS A 2 9.90 -41.70 -3.02
N SER A 3 9.02 -42.66 -2.77
CA SER A 3 7.66 -42.76 -3.32
C SER A 3 6.79 -43.20 -2.15
N GLY A 4 5.70 -42.49 -1.88
CA GLY A 4 4.87 -42.68 -0.69
C GLY A 4 4.65 -41.41 0.14
N ALA A 5 4.04 -40.38 -0.46
CA ALA A 5 3.54 -39.19 0.24
C ALA A 5 2.13 -38.76 -0.23
N ASP A 6 1.72 -39.11 -1.45
CA ASP A 6 0.48 -38.64 -2.07
C ASP A 6 -0.69 -39.64 -1.94
N SER A 7 -1.60 -39.36 -1.00
CA SER A 7 -2.90 -40.04 -0.82
C SER A 7 -3.75 -39.39 0.29
N ASN A 8 -3.09 -38.80 1.29
CA ASN A 8 -3.63 -38.83 2.66
C ASN A 8 -4.87 -37.94 2.90
N THR A 9 -5.02 -36.78 2.24
CA THR A 9 -6.14 -35.84 2.50
C THR A 9 -7.50 -36.39 2.08
N LEU A 10 -7.64 -36.87 0.83
CA LEU A 10 -8.92 -37.45 0.37
C LEU A 10 -9.23 -38.73 1.15
N THR A 11 -8.24 -39.58 1.39
CA THR A 11 -8.39 -40.80 2.22
C THR A 11 -8.78 -40.46 3.66
N THR A 12 -8.32 -39.34 4.23
CA THR A 12 -8.73 -38.88 5.57
C THR A 12 -10.15 -38.31 5.56
N ALA A 13 -10.56 -37.58 4.52
CA ALA A 13 -11.94 -37.10 4.38
C ALA A 13 -12.94 -38.27 4.21
N ILE A 14 -12.60 -39.26 3.39
CA ILE A 14 -13.39 -40.49 3.22
C ILE A 14 -13.40 -41.33 4.51
N ARG A 15 -12.28 -41.44 5.23
CA ARG A 15 -12.24 -42.09 6.56
C ARG A 15 -13.05 -41.34 7.62
N ARG A 16 -13.13 -40.00 7.58
CA ARG A 16 -14.05 -39.23 8.44
C ARG A 16 -15.51 -39.53 8.10
N ALA A 17 -15.87 -39.58 6.81
CA ALA A 17 -17.22 -39.96 6.39
C ALA A 17 -17.58 -41.41 6.79
N ALA A 18 -16.63 -42.35 6.70
CA ALA A 18 -16.80 -43.72 7.15
C ALA A 18 -16.87 -43.89 8.69
N ALA A 19 -16.34 -42.93 9.46
CA ALA A 19 -16.32 -42.98 10.93
C ALA A 19 -17.65 -42.58 11.59
N SER A 20 -18.60 -42.03 10.82
CA SER A 20 -19.93 -41.65 11.30
C SER A 20 -20.98 -41.87 10.19
N PRO A 21 -21.57 -43.07 10.07
CA PRO A 21 -22.52 -43.40 9.01
C PRO A 21 -23.89 -42.74 9.24
N GLY A 22 -23.97 -41.43 8.95
CA GLY A 22 -25.23 -40.72 8.78
C GLY A 22 -25.95 -41.12 7.49
N PRO A 23 -27.21 -40.70 7.29
CA PRO A 23 -27.91 -40.89 6.03
C PRO A 23 -27.18 -40.15 4.89
N PRO A 24 -27.26 -40.66 3.63
CA PRO A 24 -26.56 -40.05 2.50
C PRO A 24 -27.04 -38.62 2.26
N ALA A 25 -26.11 -37.67 2.16
CA ALA A 25 -26.42 -36.25 2.07
C ALA A 25 -27.16 -35.89 0.77
N THR A 26 -28.45 -35.57 0.90
CA THR A 26 -29.26 -34.95 -0.17
C THR A 26 -28.77 -33.52 -0.42
N VAL A 27 -28.47 -33.17 -1.67
CA VAL A 27 -27.91 -31.85 -2.04
C VAL A 27 -28.83 -31.15 -3.04
N ALA A 28 -29.08 -29.85 -2.85
CA ALA A 28 -29.71 -28.98 -3.83
C ALA A 28 -28.74 -27.87 -4.28
N CYS A 29 -28.90 -27.39 -5.51
CA CYS A 29 -28.02 -26.41 -6.15
C CYS A 29 -28.77 -25.12 -6.50
N VAL A 30 -28.44 -24.00 -5.85
CA VAL A 30 -28.89 -22.65 -6.25
C VAL A 30 -27.90 -22.11 -7.27
N ILE A 31 -28.35 -21.84 -8.50
CA ILE A 31 -27.48 -21.41 -9.61
C ILE A 31 -27.84 -19.98 -10.03
N LEU A 32 -26.87 -19.05 -9.95
CA LEU A 32 -27.04 -17.65 -10.36
C LEU A 32 -26.40 -17.38 -11.73
N ALA A 33 -27.21 -17.34 -12.79
CA ALA A 33 -26.79 -17.25 -14.20
C ALA A 33 -27.00 -15.86 -14.83
N HIS A 34 -26.23 -15.54 -15.89
CA HIS A 34 -26.34 -14.24 -16.58
C HIS A 34 -25.95 -14.16 -18.07
N THR A 35 -24.99 -14.94 -18.60
CA THR A 35 -24.52 -14.74 -20.00
C THR A 35 -24.25 -15.96 -20.89
N ASP A 36 -23.94 -17.16 -20.37
CA ASP A 36 -23.57 -18.33 -21.19
C ASP A 36 -24.60 -19.48 -21.06
N PRO A 37 -25.47 -19.72 -22.07
CA PRO A 37 -26.46 -20.79 -22.02
C PRO A 37 -25.88 -22.20 -22.17
N ALA A 38 -24.82 -22.36 -22.97
CA ALA A 38 -24.25 -23.66 -23.28
C ALA A 38 -23.48 -24.23 -22.08
N GLN A 39 -22.68 -23.39 -21.43
CA GLN A 39 -21.97 -23.76 -20.20
C GLN A 39 -22.93 -23.89 -19.01
N LEU A 40 -24.03 -23.11 -18.94
CA LEU A 40 -25.09 -23.31 -17.94
C LEU A 40 -25.79 -24.67 -18.10
N ARG A 41 -26.21 -25.03 -19.32
CA ARG A 41 -26.85 -26.32 -19.58
C ARG A 41 -25.93 -27.48 -19.18
N ARG A 42 -24.67 -27.42 -19.59
CA ARG A 42 -23.65 -28.41 -19.21
C ARG A 42 -23.44 -28.49 -17.70
N LEU A 43 -23.49 -27.37 -16.96
CA LEU A 43 -23.47 -27.38 -15.49
C LEU A 43 -24.70 -28.09 -14.89
N ILE A 44 -25.91 -27.82 -15.40
CA ILE A 44 -27.16 -28.43 -14.92
C ILE A 44 -27.15 -29.95 -15.15
N GLU A 45 -26.68 -30.39 -16.32
CA GLU A 45 -26.45 -31.80 -16.65
C GLU A 45 -25.34 -32.40 -15.76
N ALA A 46 -24.27 -31.67 -15.47
CA ALA A 46 -23.15 -32.14 -14.66
C ALA A 46 -23.46 -32.32 -13.16
N VAL A 47 -24.48 -31.64 -12.62
CA VAL A 47 -24.92 -31.80 -11.20
C VAL A 47 -26.09 -32.78 -11.03
N ASP A 48 -26.43 -33.56 -12.05
CA ASP A 48 -27.43 -34.62 -11.94
C ASP A 48 -27.07 -35.65 -10.84
N PRO A 49 -27.99 -36.09 -9.95
CA PRO A 49 -29.45 -35.86 -9.97
C PRO A 49 -29.93 -34.71 -9.06
N PHE A 50 -29.05 -33.81 -8.61
CA PHE A 50 -29.43 -32.79 -7.61
C PHE A 50 -30.52 -31.83 -8.11
N PRO A 51 -31.55 -31.50 -7.29
CA PRO A 51 -32.49 -30.44 -7.59
C PRO A 51 -31.78 -29.09 -7.80
N VAL A 52 -32.19 -28.36 -8.84
CA VAL A 52 -31.59 -27.08 -9.25
C VAL A 52 -32.60 -25.96 -9.09
N PHE A 53 -32.17 -24.85 -8.49
CA PHE A 53 -32.95 -23.63 -8.31
C PHE A 53 -32.25 -22.50 -9.09
N LEU A 54 -32.73 -22.24 -10.30
CA LEU A 54 -32.07 -21.41 -11.30
C LEU A 54 -32.59 -19.97 -11.27
N HIS A 55 -31.68 -19.02 -11.04
CA HIS A 55 -31.90 -17.59 -11.25
C HIS A 55 -31.20 -17.11 -12.52
N CYS A 56 -31.88 -16.27 -13.31
CA CYS A 56 -31.30 -15.60 -14.48
C CYS A 56 -31.52 -14.07 -14.40
N ASP A 57 -30.44 -13.27 -14.44
CA ASP A 57 -30.50 -11.81 -14.37
C ASP A 57 -31.53 -11.23 -15.37
N PRO A 58 -32.45 -10.32 -14.98
CA PRO A 58 -33.35 -9.61 -15.91
C PRO A 58 -32.62 -8.76 -16.96
N LYS A 59 -31.29 -8.53 -16.82
CA LYS A 59 -30.44 -7.90 -17.85
C LYS A 59 -29.85 -8.89 -18.88
N THR A 60 -30.02 -10.20 -18.69
CA THR A 60 -29.69 -11.19 -19.73
C THR A 60 -30.57 -10.92 -20.96
N PRO A 61 -30.00 -10.80 -22.18
CA PRO A 61 -30.79 -10.53 -23.39
C PRO A 61 -31.92 -11.56 -23.58
N PRO A 62 -33.10 -11.17 -24.11
CA PRO A 62 -34.25 -12.08 -24.20
C PRO A 62 -33.95 -13.41 -24.90
N GLU A 63 -33.21 -13.38 -26.02
CA GLU A 63 -32.76 -14.56 -26.77
C GLU A 63 -31.82 -15.46 -25.94
N THR A 64 -30.86 -14.85 -25.23
CA THR A 64 -29.95 -15.57 -24.33
C THR A 64 -30.70 -16.19 -23.16
N PHE A 65 -31.70 -15.48 -22.61
CA PHE A 65 -32.55 -16.00 -21.54
C PHE A 65 -33.43 -17.17 -22.02
N ALA A 66 -34.04 -17.07 -23.21
CA ALA A 66 -34.81 -18.16 -23.79
C ALA A 66 -33.95 -19.44 -23.91
N ARG A 67 -32.75 -19.32 -24.49
CA ARG A 67 -31.77 -20.43 -24.59
C ARG A 67 -31.22 -20.94 -23.25
N MET A 68 -31.42 -20.21 -22.14
CA MET A 68 -31.07 -20.67 -20.79
C MET A 68 -32.19 -21.48 -20.11
N VAL A 69 -33.43 -21.34 -20.58
CA VAL A 69 -34.61 -22.02 -20.00
C VAL A 69 -35.25 -23.06 -20.94
N GLU A 70 -34.80 -23.10 -22.20
CA GLU A 70 -35.16 -24.08 -23.22
C GLU A 70 -34.72 -25.49 -22.82
N GLY A 71 -35.69 -26.40 -22.67
CA GLY A 71 -35.42 -27.83 -22.40
C GLY A 71 -34.79 -28.13 -21.04
N LEU A 72 -35.05 -27.30 -20.02
CA LEU A 72 -34.66 -27.61 -18.64
C LEU A 72 -35.31 -28.91 -18.14
N PRO A 73 -34.59 -29.76 -17.38
CA PRO A 73 -35.16 -30.97 -16.80
C PRO A 73 -36.12 -30.65 -15.65
N GLU A 74 -37.07 -31.54 -15.34
CA GLU A 74 -38.10 -31.33 -14.32
C GLU A 74 -37.55 -30.97 -12.93
N ARG A 75 -36.36 -31.48 -12.58
CA ARG A 75 -35.63 -31.14 -11.34
C ARG A 75 -35.05 -29.71 -11.31
N CYS A 76 -35.24 -28.90 -12.34
CA CYS A 76 -34.70 -27.55 -12.47
C CYS A 76 -35.79 -26.48 -12.37
N ARG A 77 -36.01 -25.99 -11.15
CA ARG A 77 -36.93 -24.92 -10.81
C ARG A 77 -36.39 -23.55 -11.22
N LEU A 78 -37.07 -22.87 -12.15
CA LEU A 78 -36.80 -21.47 -12.47
C LEU A 78 -37.34 -20.54 -11.35
N LEU A 79 -36.53 -19.56 -10.95
CA LEU A 79 -36.80 -18.56 -9.90
C LEU A 79 -37.16 -17.17 -10.46
N ASP A 80 -37.74 -16.32 -9.59
CA ASP A 80 -37.99 -14.91 -9.88
C ASP A 80 -36.71 -14.13 -10.24
N ARG A 81 -36.82 -13.26 -11.26
CA ARG A 81 -35.65 -12.62 -11.90
C ARG A 81 -35.23 -11.32 -11.22
N TYR A 82 -34.51 -11.43 -10.09
CA TYR A 82 -33.95 -10.27 -9.38
C TYR A 82 -32.80 -9.57 -10.14
N PRO A 83 -32.74 -8.22 -10.22
CA PRO A 83 -31.65 -7.48 -10.87
C PRO A 83 -30.28 -7.58 -10.15
N THR A 84 -29.55 -8.66 -10.42
CA THR A 84 -28.18 -8.90 -9.95
C THR A 84 -27.18 -7.89 -10.54
N GLY A 85 -25.92 -7.90 -10.07
CA GLY A 85 -24.85 -7.06 -10.61
C GLY A 85 -23.72 -6.80 -9.62
N TRP A 86 -22.60 -6.30 -10.12
CA TRP A 86 -21.38 -6.14 -9.31
C TRP A 86 -21.62 -5.32 -8.04
N ALA A 87 -21.41 -5.96 -6.89
CA ALA A 87 -21.60 -5.40 -5.54
C ALA A 87 -23.00 -4.85 -5.25
N ARG A 88 -24.06 -5.54 -5.71
CA ARG A 88 -25.47 -5.14 -5.51
C ARG A 88 -26.26 -6.16 -4.71
N TRP A 89 -27.21 -5.67 -3.92
CA TRP A 89 -28.13 -6.48 -3.10
C TRP A 89 -28.93 -7.53 -3.90
N GLY A 90 -29.18 -7.33 -5.19
CA GLY A 90 -29.85 -8.34 -6.03
C GLY A 90 -29.16 -9.71 -6.04
N ASN A 91 -27.84 -9.75 -5.78
CA ASN A 91 -27.08 -10.99 -5.63
C ASN A 91 -27.49 -11.77 -4.36
N VAL A 92 -27.81 -11.07 -3.27
CA VAL A 92 -28.33 -11.65 -2.02
C VAL A 92 -29.81 -11.99 -2.16
N GLU A 93 -30.61 -11.14 -2.81
CA GLU A 93 -32.05 -11.39 -3.01
C GLU A 93 -32.29 -12.67 -3.83
N ALA A 94 -31.49 -12.89 -4.90
CA ALA A 94 -31.52 -14.11 -5.69
C ALA A 94 -31.05 -15.35 -4.91
N GLU A 95 -30.02 -15.20 -4.07
CA GLU A 95 -29.53 -16.27 -3.19
C GLU A 95 -30.59 -16.68 -2.15
N LEU A 96 -31.24 -15.71 -1.50
CA LEU A 96 -32.34 -15.92 -0.55
C LEU A 96 -33.57 -16.56 -1.21
N ALA A 97 -33.91 -16.17 -2.44
CA ALA A 97 -34.98 -16.81 -3.19
C ALA A 97 -34.66 -18.29 -3.51
N GLY A 98 -33.41 -18.59 -3.86
CA GLY A 98 -32.93 -19.96 -4.02
C GLY A 98 -33.00 -20.79 -2.74
N TYR A 99 -32.60 -20.23 -1.59
CA TYR A 99 -32.76 -20.90 -0.30
C TYR A 99 -34.23 -21.17 0.04
N ARG A 100 -35.13 -20.19 -0.13
CA ARG A 100 -36.58 -20.37 0.11
C ARG A 100 -37.15 -21.54 -0.71
N ALA A 101 -36.88 -21.55 -2.02
CA ALA A 101 -37.39 -22.60 -2.90
C ALA A 101 -36.78 -23.98 -2.56
N ALA A 102 -35.46 -24.05 -2.32
CA ALA A 102 -34.81 -25.31 -1.94
C ALA A 102 -35.29 -25.87 -0.58
N LEU A 103 -35.63 -25.00 0.38
CA LEU A 103 -36.18 -25.40 1.68
C LEU A 103 -37.65 -25.88 1.57
N ALA A 104 -38.45 -25.22 0.72
CA ALA A 104 -39.88 -25.51 0.57
C ALA A 104 -40.17 -26.68 -0.39
N GLU A 105 -39.38 -26.86 -1.45
CA GLU A 105 -39.62 -27.83 -2.53
C GLU A 105 -38.76 -29.10 -2.41
N THR A 106 -37.82 -29.19 -1.43
CA THR A 106 -36.98 -30.38 -1.21
C THR A 106 -36.62 -30.61 0.26
N ASP A 107 -36.29 -31.85 0.62
CA ASP A 107 -35.59 -32.21 1.86
C ASP A 107 -34.06 -32.35 1.67
N ALA A 108 -33.46 -31.41 0.93
CA ALA A 108 -32.00 -31.34 0.80
C ALA A 108 -31.34 -31.01 2.17
N SER A 109 -30.48 -31.91 2.64
CA SER A 109 -29.60 -31.74 3.80
C SER A 109 -28.61 -30.58 3.64
N HIS A 110 -28.19 -30.32 2.40
CA HIS A 110 -27.22 -29.29 2.03
C HIS A 110 -27.68 -28.51 0.79
N ILE A 111 -27.43 -27.20 0.78
CA ILE A 111 -27.74 -26.31 -0.33
C ILE A 111 -26.44 -25.60 -0.76
N ALA A 112 -25.98 -25.90 -1.97
CA ALA A 112 -24.79 -25.31 -2.58
C ALA A 112 -25.17 -24.08 -3.43
N VAL A 113 -24.53 -22.93 -3.17
CA VAL A 113 -24.69 -21.72 -3.99
C VAL A 113 -23.59 -21.64 -5.03
N LEU A 114 -23.98 -21.76 -6.30
CA LEU A 114 -23.14 -21.72 -7.49
C LEU A 114 -23.43 -20.45 -8.30
N THR A 115 -22.42 -19.93 -9.01
CA THR A 115 -22.69 -19.07 -10.16
C THR A 115 -22.71 -19.88 -11.45
N GLY A 116 -23.39 -19.38 -12.50
CA GLY A 116 -23.49 -20.09 -13.77
C GLY A 116 -22.13 -20.56 -14.31
N THR A 117 -21.09 -19.72 -14.17
CA THR A 117 -19.70 -19.97 -14.60
C THR A 117 -18.89 -20.98 -13.75
N ASP A 118 -19.57 -21.77 -12.92
CA ASP A 118 -18.95 -22.76 -12.03
C ASP A 118 -19.05 -24.15 -12.65
N TYR A 119 -18.26 -25.11 -12.16
CA TYR A 119 -18.36 -26.51 -12.59
C TYR A 119 -17.91 -27.49 -11.50
N PRO A 120 -18.57 -28.66 -11.33
CA PRO A 120 -18.13 -29.70 -10.40
C PRO A 120 -16.83 -30.37 -10.87
N LEU A 121 -15.87 -30.51 -9.96
CA LEU A 121 -14.66 -31.32 -10.13
C LEU A 121 -14.88 -32.78 -9.70
N ALA A 122 -15.86 -33.01 -8.83
CA ALA A 122 -16.25 -34.30 -8.27
C ALA A 122 -17.47 -34.89 -9.00
N SER A 123 -17.68 -36.21 -8.89
CA SER A 123 -18.96 -36.81 -9.32
C SER A 123 -20.07 -36.51 -8.30
N SER A 124 -21.34 -36.53 -8.70
CA SER A 124 -22.45 -36.21 -7.77
C SER A 124 -22.54 -37.22 -6.62
N ALA A 125 -22.26 -38.50 -6.87
CA ALA A 125 -22.14 -39.53 -5.83
C ALA A 125 -20.96 -39.26 -4.86
N GLU A 126 -19.82 -38.78 -5.38
CA GLU A 126 -18.67 -38.39 -4.58
C GLU A 126 -18.97 -37.14 -3.73
N ILE A 127 -19.71 -36.16 -4.26
CA ILE A 127 -20.20 -34.98 -3.51
C ILE A 127 -21.14 -35.41 -2.37
N THR A 128 -22.13 -36.28 -2.66
CA THR A 128 -23.04 -36.87 -1.66
C THR A 128 -22.28 -37.61 -0.57
N SER A 129 -21.29 -38.44 -0.94
CA SER A 129 -20.47 -39.21 0.00
C SER A 129 -19.63 -38.32 0.91
N ILE A 130 -18.94 -37.32 0.34
CA ILE A 130 -18.13 -36.37 1.11
C ILE A 130 -19.00 -35.55 2.06
N LEU A 131 -20.15 -35.02 1.61
CA LEU A 131 -21.04 -34.23 2.46
C LEU A 131 -21.79 -35.07 3.51
N GLY A 132 -21.94 -36.38 3.31
CA GLY A 132 -22.45 -37.30 4.34
C GLY A 132 -21.60 -37.27 5.62
N GLY A 133 -20.28 -37.15 5.48
CA GLY A 133 -19.34 -36.97 6.60
C GLY A 133 -19.40 -35.60 7.29
N TYR A 134 -20.22 -34.67 6.81
CA TYR A 134 -20.39 -33.32 7.34
C TYR A 134 -21.88 -33.01 7.64
N HIS A 135 -22.68 -34.02 8.00
CA HIS A 135 -24.10 -33.87 8.36
C HIS A 135 -24.33 -32.69 9.32
N ASP A 136 -25.37 -31.89 9.03
CA ASP A 136 -25.72 -30.61 9.67
C ASP A 136 -24.68 -29.48 9.63
N LYS A 137 -23.44 -29.71 9.15
CA LYS A 137 -22.41 -28.67 9.07
C LYS A 137 -22.47 -27.86 7.77
N SER A 138 -22.06 -26.59 7.85
CA SER A 138 -21.85 -25.76 6.66
C SER A 138 -20.38 -25.73 6.23
N ILE A 139 -20.12 -25.71 4.93
CA ILE A 139 -18.79 -25.50 4.35
C ILE A 139 -18.75 -24.07 3.78
N ALA A 140 -18.11 -23.16 4.51
CA ALA A 140 -18.08 -21.75 4.15
C ALA A 140 -16.78 -21.08 4.65
N ASN A 141 -15.96 -20.58 3.72
CA ASN A 141 -14.79 -19.76 4.05
C ASN A 141 -15.23 -18.35 4.48
N LEU A 142 -15.28 -18.12 5.80
CA LEU A 142 -15.74 -16.89 6.45
C LEU A 142 -14.74 -16.38 7.48
N HIS A 143 -14.68 -15.05 7.64
CA HIS A 143 -13.84 -14.38 8.63
C HIS A 143 -14.63 -13.27 9.35
N LEU A 144 -14.43 -13.13 10.66
CA LEU A 144 -14.99 -12.03 11.44
C LEU A 144 -14.33 -10.70 11.01
N LEU A 145 -15.12 -9.63 10.90
CA LEU A 145 -14.61 -8.31 10.55
C LEU A 145 -14.28 -7.50 11.82
N PRO A 146 -13.09 -6.88 11.93
CA PRO A 146 -12.12 -6.66 10.86
C PRO A 146 -11.19 -7.86 10.57
N PHE A 147 -11.13 -8.26 9.30
CA PHE A 147 -10.22 -9.28 8.77
C PHE A 147 -9.16 -8.64 7.87
N GLU A 148 -7.86 -8.88 8.10
CA GLU A 148 -6.80 -8.02 7.54
C GLU A 148 -6.60 -8.15 6.02
N ASP A 149 -6.71 -9.37 5.46
CA ASP A 149 -6.57 -9.62 4.01
C ASP A 149 -7.68 -8.95 3.19
N TRP A 150 -8.79 -8.58 3.83
CA TRP A 150 -9.84 -7.75 3.25
C TRP A 150 -9.50 -6.25 3.17
N GLY A 151 -8.23 -5.91 3.41
CA GLY A 151 -7.61 -4.63 3.08
C GLY A 151 -7.81 -3.53 4.15
N MET A 152 -7.59 -2.28 3.74
CA MET A 152 -7.57 -1.12 4.66
C MET A 152 -8.86 -0.97 5.48
N GLY A 153 -8.77 -1.33 6.77
CA GLY A 153 -9.90 -1.33 7.71
C GLY A 153 -10.69 -2.64 7.76
N GLY A 154 -10.14 -3.73 7.22
CA GLY A 154 -10.61 -5.10 7.32
C GLY A 154 -12.09 -5.28 6.99
N GLY A 155 -12.53 -4.87 5.81
CA GLY A 155 -13.95 -4.98 5.43
C GLY A 155 -14.93 -4.02 6.13
N ILE A 156 -14.64 -3.47 7.33
CA ILE A 156 -15.57 -2.60 8.07
C ILE A 156 -15.98 -1.36 7.24
N GLY A 157 -15.09 -0.84 6.40
CA GLY A 157 -15.39 0.25 5.45
C GLY A 157 -16.48 -0.09 4.42
N ARG A 158 -16.72 -1.37 4.14
CA ARG A 158 -17.83 -1.85 3.29
C ARG A 158 -19.19 -1.63 3.93
N LEU A 159 -19.26 -1.67 5.26
CA LEU A 159 -20.51 -1.64 6.03
C LEU A 159 -20.77 -0.25 6.67
N ARG A 160 -19.73 0.37 7.24
CA ARG A 160 -19.79 1.65 7.99
C ARG A 160 -20.19 2.88 7.16
N TYR A 161 -20.15 2.79 5.83
CA TYR A 161 -20.52 3.88 4.92
C TYR A 161 -21.66 3.43 3.98
N ARG A 162 -22.36 4.39 3.39
CA ARG A 162 -23.35 4.12 2.33
C ARG A 162 -22.62 4.04 0.98
N HIS A 163 -22.95 3.03 0.18
CA HIS A 163 -22.35 2.77 -1.12
C HIS A 163 -23.40 2.65 -2.24
N TRP A 164 -22.99 3.01 -3.46
CA TRP A 164 -23.76 2.86 -4.69
C TRP A 164 -22.84 2.30 -5.79
N ALA A 165 -23.32 1.32 -6.56
CA ALA A 165 -22.59 0.74 -7.69
C ALA A 165 -23.10 1.30 -9.04
N TYR A 166 -22.28 2.10 -9.72
CA TYR A 166 -22.61 2.73 -11.02
C TYR A 166 -21.50 2.47 -12.03
N ARG A 167 -21.83 1.96 -13.24
CA ARG A 167 -20.88 1.63 -14.34
C ARG A 167 -19.58 0.94 -13.86
N LYS A 168 -19.69 -0.10 -13.02
CA LYS A 168 -18.55 -0.83 -12.39
C LYS A 168 -17.60 0.04 -11.54
N HIS A 169 -18.09 1.15 -11.00
CA HIS A 169 -17.42 2.03 -10.04
C HIS A 169 -18.21 2.11 -8.73
N THR A 170 -17.50 2.27 -7.62
CA THR A 170 -18.06 2.47 -6.27
C THR A 170 -18.17 3.95 -5.98
N ILE A 171 -19.39 4.44 -5.74
CA ILE A 171 -19.61 5.78 -5.16
C ILE A 171 -19.87 5.56 -3.67
N ARG A 172 -19.00 6.12 -2.82
CA ARG A 172 -19.09 6.04 -1.35
C ARG A 172 -19.43 7.42 -0.79
N LEU A 173 -20.51 7.52 -0.03
CA LEU A 173 -20.79 8.71 0.77
C LEU A 173 -19.87 8.68 2.01
N PRO A 174 -19.01 9.70 2.26
CA PRO A 174 -18.04 9.67 3.36
C PRO A 174 -18.66 9.88 4.76
N ILE A 175 -19.98 10.07 4.85
CA ILE A 175 -20.72 10.17 6.12
C ILE A 175 -20.85 8.76 6.73
N PRO A 176 -20.29 8.50 7.94
CA PRO A 176 -20.47 7.22 8.62
C PRO A 176 -21.95 6.99 8.99
N ARG A 177 -22.42 5.76 8.84
CA ARG A 177 -23.70 5.31 9.41
C ARG A 177 -23.47 4.42 10.63
N ARG A 178 -24.42 4.43 11.57
CA ARG A 178 -24.47 3.43 12.65
C ARG A 178 -24.68 2.05 12.02
N ILE A 179 -23.90 1.08 12.48
CA ILE A 179 -24.14 -0.35 12.23
C ILE A 179 -25.35 -0.74 13.11
N PRO A 180 -26.22 -1.69 12.68
CA PRO A 180 -27.28 -2.22 13.53
C PRO A 180 -26.72 -2.76 14.85
N ARG A 181 -27.55 -2.80 15.89
CA ARG A 181 -27.17 -3.51 17.12
C ARG A 181 -27.34 -5.03 16.92
N ASP A 182 -26.67 -5.77 17.79
CA ASP A 182 -26.90 -7.20 17.99
C ASP A 182 -26.62 -8.04 16.73
N ILE A 183 -25.60 -7.63 15.98
CA ILE A 183 -25.07 -8.31 14.78
C ILE A 183 -23.55 -8.45 14.89
N VAL A 184 -23.05 -9.66 14.69
CA VAL A 184 -21.62 -9.95 14.51
C VAL A 184 -21.27 -9.69 13.04
N LEU A 185 -20.30 -8.83 12.79
CA LEU A 185 -19.88 -8.53 11.42
C LEU A 185 -18.91 -9.58 10.92
N ALA A 186 -19.21 -10.18 9.78
CA ALA A 186 -18.34 -11.14 9.10
C ALA A 186 -18.35 -10.92 7.58
N GLY A 187 -17.35 -11.48 6.91
CA GLY A 187 -17.21 -11.46 5.46
C GLY A 187 -16.53 -12.72 4.96
N GLY A 188 -16.83 -13.13 3.73
CA GLY A 188 -16.27 -14.36 3.16
C GLY A 188 -16.69 -14.57 1.72
N SER A 189 -16.50 -15.78 1.22
CA SER A 189 -16.96 -16.17 -0.12
C SER A 189 -18.49 -16.10 -0.24
N GLN A 190 -19.00 -15.59 -1.37
CA GLN A 190 -20.41 -15.79 -1.73
C GLN A 190 -20.71 -17.27 -1.97
N LEU A 191 -19.75 -18.00 -2.54
CA LEU A 191 -19.86 -19.43 -2.86
C LEU A 191 -19.61 -20.24 -1.58
N LYS A 192 -20.58 -21.07 -1.21
CA LYS A 192 -20.65 -21.81 0.05
C LYS A 192 -21.67 -22.95 -0.07
N ILE A 193 -21.52 -23.96 0.78
CA ILE A 193 -22.48 -25.06 0.95
C ILE A 193 -23.04 -24.92 2.35
N LEU A 194 -24.33 -24.57 2.49
CA LEU A 194 -24.98 -24.47 3.80
C LEU A 194 -25.77 -25.73 4.10
N SER A 195 -25.74 -26.23 5.33
CA SER A 195 -26.72 -27.25 5.73
C SER A 195 -28.13 -26.64 5.82
N ARG A 196 -29.16 -27.49 5.71
CA ARG A 196 -30.59 -27.12 5.70
C ARG A 196 -30.95 -26.14 6.82
N ARG A 197 -30.51 -26.44 8.04
CA ARG A 197 -30.70 -25.61 9.24
C ARG A 197 -30.10 -24.21 9.10
N HIS A 198 -28.89 -24.11 8.54
CA HIS A 198 -28.20 -22.83 8.33
C HIS A 198 -28.85 -21.97 7.25
N ALA A 199 -29.26 -22.58 6.13
CA ALA A 199 -30.01 -21.88 5.09
C ALA A 199 -31.37 -21.36 5.62
N ALA A 200 -32.08 -22.17 6.41
CA ALA A 200 -33.34 -21.77 7.04
C ALA A 200 -33.15 -20.60 8.02
N ALA A 201 -32.12 -20.64 8.87
CA ALA A 201 -31.80 -19.54 9.77
C ALA A 201 -31.47 -18.23 9.03
N VAL A 202 -30.80 -18.30 7.88
CA VAL A 202 -30.48 -17.14 7.04
C VAL A 202 -31.73 -16.52 6.42
N VAL A 203 -32.67 -17.33 5.93
CA VAL A 203 -33.97 -16.87 5.42
C VAL A 203 -34.80 -16.24 6.54
N ALA A 204 -34.96 -16.94 7.67
CA ALA A 204 -35.74 -16.47 8.81
C ALA A 204 -35.20 -15.16 9.40
N ALA A 205 -33.88 -15.00 9.50
CA ALA A 205 -33.27 -13.76 9.95
C ALA A 205 -33.47 -12.59 8.96
N ALA A 206 -33.45 -12.84 7.65
CA ALA A 206 -33.73 -11.81 6.65
C ALA A 206 -35.18 -11.30 6.70
N GLU A 207 -36.12 -12.17 7.09
CA GLU A 207 -37.54 -11.85 7.21
C GLU A 207 -37.89 -11.22 8.57
N ALA A 208 -37.34 -11.73 9.67
CA ALA A 208 -37.53 -11.18 11.01
C ALA A 208 -36.83 -9.82 11.23
N ARG A 209 -35.82 -9.48 10.42
CA ARG A 209 -35.00 -8.25 10.57
C ARG A 209 -34.89 -7.45 9.26
N PRO A 210 -35.99 -6.81 8.79
CA PRO A 210 -35.98 -5.96 7.61
C PRO A 210 -35.06 -4.73 7.74
N ASP A 211 -34.66 -4.34 8.96
CA ASP A 211 -33.64 -3.31 9.21
C ASP A 211 -32.24 -3.74 8.73
N LEU A 212 -31.89 -5.02 8.88
CA LEU A 212 -30.64 -5.58 8.37
C LEU A 212 -30.66 -5.60 6.84
N VAL A 213 -31.77 -6.04 6.23
CA VAL A 213 -31.98 -5.97 4.77
C VAL A 213 -31.85 -4.53 4.26
N ALA A 214 -32.49 -3.56 4.91
CA ALA A 214 -32.37 -2.14 4.56
C ALA A 214 -30.95 -1.59 4.73
N PHE A 215 -30.17 -2.08 5.71
CA PHE A 215 -28.77 -1.71 5.89
C PHE A 215 -27.87 -2.32 4.80
N TRP A 216 -27.96 -3.62 4.52
CA TRP A 216 -27.12 -4.27 3.51
C TRP A 216 -27.51 -3.88 2.07
N ARG A 217 -28.75 -3.43 1.82
CA ARG A 217 -29.14 -2.76 0.57
C ARG A 217 -28.34 -1.50 0.22
N ARG A 218 -27.50 -0.98 1.14
CA ARG A 218 -26.57 0.16 0.92
C ARG A 218 -25.12 -0.11 1.36
N SER A 219 -24.73 -1.37 1.59
CA SER A 219 -23.33 -1.73 1.84
C SER A 219 -22.55 -1.98 0.54
N TRP A 220 -21.23 -2.18 0.66
CA TRP A 220 -20.38 -2.61 -0.45
C TRP A 220 -20.21 -4.14 -0.45
N ILE A 221 -20.55 -4.77 -1.57
CA ILE A 221 -20.54 -6.24 -1.75
C ILE A 221 -21.35 -6.95 -0.63
N PRO A 222 -22.69 -6.76 -0.60
CA PRO A 222 -23.56 -7.42 0.38
C PRO A 222 -23.57 -8.95 0.23
N ASP A 223 -23.30 -9.44 -0.96
CA ASP A 223 -23.12 -10.84 -1.35
C ASP A 223 -21.98 -11.55 -0.61
N GLU A 224 -20.91 -10.82 -0.25
CA GLU A 224 -19.81 -11.36 0.55
C GLU A 224 -19.96 -11.04 2.06
N THR A 225 -21.02 -10.36 2.51
CA THR A 225 -21.09 -9.83 3.90
C THR A 225 -22.43 -9.97 4.63
N PHE A 226 -23.57 -10.11 3.94
CA PHE A 226 -24.87 -10.26 4.61
C PHE A 226 -24.97 -11.65 5.25
N VAL A 227 -25.03 -12.69 4.43
CA VAL A 227 -25.15 -14.09 4.88
C VAL A 227 -24.02 -14.47 5.86
N PRO A 228 -22.75 -14.12 5.62
CA PRO A 228 -21.69 -14.33 6.61
C PRO A 228 -21.95 -13.69 7.98
N SER A 229 -22.45 -12.45 8.02
CA SER A 229 -22.77 -11.76 9.28
C SER A 229 -23.97 -12.39 10.00
N ILE A 230 -24.98 -12.87 9.26
CA ILE A 230 -26.10 -13.62 9.84
C ILE A 230 -25.61 -14.94 10.46
N LEU A 231 -24.86 -15.75 9.69
CA LEU A 231 -24.31 -17.03 10.14
C LEU A 231 -23.36 -16.86 11.35
N SER A 232 -22.57 -15.78 11.38
CA SER A 232 -21.64 -15.52 12.49
C SER A 232 -22.29 -14.92 13.73
N THR A 233 -23.61 -14.65 13.72
CA THR A 233 -24.33 -14.01 14.83
C THR A 233 -25.07 -15.05 15.69
N PRO A 234 -24.68 -15.27 16.95
CA PRO A 234 -25.27 -16.32 17.81
C PRO A 234 -26.78 -16.20 18.06
N GLN A 235 -27.38 -15.02 17.86
CA GLN A 235 -28.83 -14.83 17.96
C GLN A 235 -29.60 -15.49 16.80
N PHE A 236 -28.99 -15.65 15.63
CA PHE A 236 -29.59 -16.30 14.46
C PHE A 236 -29.07 -17.73 14.27
N VAL A 237 -27.79 -17.96 14.58
CA VAL A 237 -27.16 -19.29 14.53
C VAL A 237 -26.33 -19.52 15.81
N PRO A 238 -26.96 -19.99 16.90
CA PRO A 238 -26.21 -20.55 18.02
C PRO A 238 -25.43 -21.78 17.52
N GLY A 239 -24.18 -21.94 17.99
CA GLY A 239 -23.32 -23.08 17.65
C GLY A 239 -22.47 -22.96 16.37
N TRP A 240 -22.63 -21.90 15.56
CA TRP A 240 -21.94 -21.75 14.25
C TRP A 240 -20.45 -22.13 14.23
N GLN A 241 -19.67 -21.74 15.26
CA GLN A 241 -18.22 -22.00 15.30
C GLN A 241 -17.86 -23.50 15.38
N GLU A 242 -18.77 -24.34 15.86
CA GLU A 242 -18.60 -25.80 15.98
C GLU A 242 -19.32 -26.54 14.83
N GLU A 243 -20.32 -25.89 14.23
CA GLU A 243 -21.22 -26.42 13.20
C GLU A 243 -20.87 -25.93 11.77
N HIS A 244 -19.66 -25.40 11.56
CA HIS A 244 -19.12 -25.13 10.23
C HIS A 244 -17.67 -25.60 10.07
N GLU A 245 -17.27 -25.89 8.84
CA GLU A 245 -15.89 -26.08 8.42
C GLU A 245 -15.45 -24.82 7.64
N ASN A 246 -14.43 -24.12 8.11
CA ASN A 246 -13.98 -22.84 7.53
C ASN A 246 -13.07 -23.06 6.29
N ALA A 247 -13.63 -23.67 5.25
CA ALA A 247 -12.91 -24.09 4.04
C ALA A 247 -13.58 -23.65 2.74
N SER A 248 -12.81 -23.60 1.65
CA SER A 248 -13.33 -23.29 0.31
C SER A 248 -13.56 -24.57 -0.50
N ALA A 249 -14.82 -24.99 -0.62
CA ALA A 249 -15.22 -26.07 -1.52
C ALA A 249 -15.03 -25.74 -3.03
N TRP A 250 -14.65 -24.49 -3.36
CA TRP A 250 -14.31 -24.06 -4.73
C TRP A 250 -12.80 -23.85 -4.89
N TRP A 251 -12.27 -24.34 -6.01
CA TRP A 251 -11.01 -23.89 -6.59
C TRP A 251 -11.22 -22.60 -7.39
N ILE A 252 -10.37 -21.58 -7.19
CA ILE A 252 -10.43 -20.30 -7.90
C ILE A 252 -9.00 -19.84 -8.19
N GLY A 253 -8.56 -19.95 -9.45
CA GLY A 253 -7.23 -19.54 -9.90
C GLY A 253 -7.07 -18.02 -9.94
N TRP A 254 -6.69 -17.41 -8.81
CA TRP A 254 -6.39 -15.97 -8.74
C TRP A 254 -4.99 -15.67 -9.27
N THR A 255 -4.87 -14.60 -10.07
CA THR A 255 -3.56 -14.07 -10.48
C THR A 255 -2.79 -13.50 -9.28
N ASN A 256 -1.46 -13.46 -9.35
CA ASN A 256 -0.63 -12.69 -8.42
C ASN A 256 0.06 -11.53 -9.17
N PRO A 257 -0.25 -10.25 -8.88
CA PRO A 257 -1.24 -9.78 -7.90
C PRO A 257 -2.70 -10.07 -8.31
N PRO A 258 -3.63 -10.16 -7.34
CA PRO A 258 -5.04 -10.43 -7.62
C PRO A 258 -5.69 -9.30 -8.40
N THR A 259 -6.37 -9.67 -9.49
CA THR A 259 -7.15 -8.78 -10.35
C THR A 259 -8.59 -8.62 -9.82
N LYS A 260 -9.38 -7.70 -10.39
CA LYS A 260 -10.74 -7.37 -9.87
C LYS A 260 -11.78 -8.52 -9.96
N SER A 261 -11.47 -9.53 -10.75
CA SER A 261 -12.24 -10.77 -10.95
C SER A 261 -11.23 -11.85 -11.33
N PRO A 262 -11.42 -13.13 -10.94
CA PRO A 262 -10.55 -14.19 -11.41
C PRO A 262 -10.66 -14.36 -12.94
N PRO A 263 -9.57 -14.74 -13.62
CA PRO A 263 -9.52 -15.00 -15.06
C PRO A 263 -10.43 -16.16 -15.49
N TRP A 264 -10.75 -16.22 -16.79
CA TRP A 264 -11.37 -17.39 -17.40
C TRP A 264 -10.37 -18.53 -17.52
N LEU A 265 -10.79 -19.76 -17.20
CA LEU A 265 -9.95 -20.95 -17.26
C LEU A 265 -9.89 -21.51 -18.69
N GLY A 266 -8.72 -21.86 -19.18
CA GLY A 266 -8.51 -22.63 -20.40
C GLY A 266 -7.71 -23.92 -20.14
N SER A 267 -7.45 -24.71 -21.18
CA SER A 267 -6.74 -25.98 -21.09
C SER A 267 -5.31 -25.86 -20.54
N GLU A 268 -4.71 -24.66 -20.57
CA GLU A 268 -3.41 -24.36 -19.94
C GLU A 268 -3.41 -24.49 -18.41
N MET A 269 -4.56 -24.45 -17.75
CA MET A 269 -4.69 -24.61 -16.29
C MET A 269 -5.13 -26.02 -15.87
N ARG A 270 -5.11 -27.00 -16.79
CA ARG A 270 -5.62 -28.36 -16.57
C ARG A 270 -4.97 -29.03 -15.36
N ASP A 271 -3.65 -29.06 -15.30
CA ASP A 271 -2.95 -29.87 -14.30
C ASP A 271 -3.01 -29.19 -12.92
N GLU A 272 -2.81 -27.87 -12.85
CA GLU A 272 -3.00 -27.04 -11.65
C GLU A 272 -4.41 -27.19 -11.03
N LEU A 273 -5.45 -27.29 -11.87
CA LEU A 273 -6.83 -27.54 -11.43
C LEU A 273 -7.02 -28.96 -10.89
N LEU A 274 -6.43 -29.96 -11.55
CA LEU A 274 -6.64 -31.37 -11.26
C LEU A 274 -5.80 -31.88 -10.07
N GLU A 275 -4.63 -31.28 -9.83
CA GLU A 275 -3.75 -31.48 -8.67
C GLU A 275 -4.20 -30.59 -7.50
N GLY A 276 -4.48 -29.31 -7.77
CA GLY A 276 -4.99 -28.33 -6.82
C GLY A 276 -6.38 -28.66 -6.25
N ARG A 277 -7.01 -29.76 -6.69
CA ARG A 277 -8.15 -30.38 -6.01
C ARG A 277 -7.77 -30.98 -4.64
N GLN A 278 -6.53 -31.47 -4.50
CA GLN A 278 -6.04 -32.24 -3.34
C GLN A 278 -5.01 -31.50 -2.48
N TYR A 279 -4.27 -30.55 -3.06
CA TYR A 279 -3.19 -29.81 -2.39
C TYR A 279 -3.65 -28.49 -1.73
N GLY A 280 -3.26 -28.31 -0.47
CA GLY A 280 -3.47 -27.10 0.34
C GLY A 280 -3.54 -27.40 1.84
N GLU A 281 -3.50 -26.36 2.68
CA GLU A 281 -3.59 -26.48 4.15
C GLU A 281 -5.01 -26.76 4.68
N GLN A 282 -6.01 -26.86 3.80
CA GLN A 282 -7.43 -26.99 4.18
C GLN A 282 -7.87 -28.46 4.27
N THR A 283 -8.62 -28.78 5.32
CA THR A 283 -9.14 -30.12 5.65
C THR A 283 -10.28 -30.62 4.76
N PHE A 284 -10.96 -29.72 4.04
CA PHE A 284 -12.08 -30.07 3.16
C PHE A 284 -11.66 -30.06 1.68
N PRO A 285 -11.99 -31.10 0.89
CA PRO A 285 -11.58 -31.19 -0.52
C PRO A 285 -12.35 -30.21 -1.41
N ARG A 286 -11.71 -29.71 -2.47
CA ARG A 286 -12.38 -28.85 -3.47
C ARG A 286 -13.32 -29.70 -4.33
N LEU A 287 -14.61 -29.38 -4.29
CA LEU A 287 -15.70 -30.08 -5.00
C LEU A 287 -16.05 -29.40 -6.32
N PHE A 288 -15.86 -28.08 -6.40
CA PHE A 288 -16.20 -27.24 -7.54
C PHE A 288 -15.00 -26.38 -7.97
N ALA A 289 -15.08 -25.79 -9.15
CA ALA A 289 -14.21 -24.71 -9.60
C ALA A 289 -15.02 -23.59 -10.27
N ARG A 290 -14.40 -22.41 -10.42
CA ARG A 290 -15.06 -21.20 -10.95
C ARG A 290 -14.32 -20.63 -12.16
N LYS A 291 -15.08 -20.00 -13.07
CA LYS A 291 -14.65 -19.30 -14.30
C LYS A 291 -14.48 -20.18 -15.55
N PHE A 292 -15.46 -21.06 -15.77
CA PHE A 292 -15.64 -21.71 -17.06
C PHE A 292 -16.51 -20.88 -18.01
N SER A 293 -16.20 -20.92 -19.30
CA SER A 293 -17.09 -20.49 -20.40
C SER A 293 -17.02 -21.47 -21.56
N SER A 294 -18.08 -21.55 -22.37
CA SER A 294 -18.11 -22.38 -23.58
C SER A 294 -17.04 -21.96 -24.60
N GLU A 295 -16.77 -20.65 -24.71
CA GLU A 295 -15.79 -20.04 -25.62
C GLU A 295 -14.33 -20.47 -25.34
N ARG A 296 -13.93 -20.62 -24.07
CA ARG A 296 -12.51 -20.87 -23.69
C ARG A 296 -12.26 -22.22 -23.02
N SER A 297 -13.25 -22.78 -22.33
CA SER A 297 -13.02 -23.87 -21.39
C SER A 297 -13.44 -25.26 -21.88
N SER A 298 -13.91 -25.41 -23.12
CA SER A 298 -14.50 -26.68 -23.61
C SER A 298 -13.56 -27.88 -23.46
N GLU A 299 -12.31 -27.80 -23.94
CA GLU A 299 -11.29 -28.87 -23.78
C GLU A 299 -10.94 -29.22 -22.31
N LEU A 300 -11.15 -28.26 -21.40
CA LEU A 300 -10.92 -28.45 -19.98
C LEU A 300 -12.11 -29.15 -19.33
N LEU A 301 -13.33 -28.74 -19.69
CA LEU A 301 -14.58 -29.37 -19.26
C LEU A 301 -14.66 -30.84 -19.74
N ASP A 302 -14.23 -31.12 -20.98
CA ASP A 302 -14.19 -32.49 -21.53
C ASP A 302 -13.22 -33.40 -20.78
N ALA A 303 -12.07 -32.87 -20.35
CA ALA A 303 -11.11 -33.58 -19.50
C ALA A 303 -11.68 -33.82 -18.08
N ILE A 304 -12.34 -32.81 -17.49
CA ILE A 304 -12.99 -32.92 -16.18
C ILE A 304 -14.08 -34.00 -16.21
N ASP A 305 -15.00 -33.98 -17.18
CA ASP A 305 -16.07 -34.98 -17.25
C ASP A 305 -15.54 -36.39 -17.54
N THR A 306 -14.42 -36.51 -18.26
CA THR A 306 -13.77 -37.81 -18.48
C THR A 306 -13.17 -38.36 -17.18
N ARG A 307 -12.53 -37.52 -16.35
CA ARG A 307 -12.08 -37.92 -15.00
C ARG A 307 -13.25 -38.26 -14.07
N ARG A 308 -14.36 -37.51 -14.14
CA ARG A 308 -15.57 -37.76 -13.33
C ARG A 308 -16.26 -39.08 -13.73
N ARG A 309 -16.32 -39.39 -15.03
CA ARG A 309 -16.82 -40.69 -15.51
C ARG A 309 -15.94 -41.86 -15.06
N SER A 310 -14.61 -41.70 -15.05
CA SER A 310 -13.72 -42.77 -14.59
C SER A 310 -13.75 -42.99 -13.07
N SER A 311 -13.95 -41.94 -12.26
CA SER A 311 -14.09 -42.10 -10.80
C SER A 311 -15.34 -42.90 -10.41
N VAL A 312 -16.46 -42.71 -11.14
CA VAL A 312 -17.67 -43.53 -10.97
C VAL A 312 -17.39 -45.01 -11.29
N HIS A 313 -16.71 -45.30 -12.42
CA HIS A 313 -16.39 -46.67 -12.82
C HIS A 313 -15.42 -47.40 -11.85
N ALA A 314 -14.56 -46.65 -11.14
CA ALA A 314 -13.71 -47.22 -10.09
C ALA A 314 -14.54 -47.61 -8.86
N ALA A 315 -15.38 -46.70 -8.34
CA ALA A 315 -16.24 -46.97 -7.19
C ALA A 315 -17.22 -48.14 -7.44
N SER A 316 -17.77 -48.26 -8.66
CA SER A 316 -18.62 -49.39 -9.04
C SER A 316 -17.92 -50.75 -9.08
N ARG A 317 -16.58 -50.79 -9.16
CA ARG A 317 -15.79 -52.04 -9.08
C ARG A 317 -15.48 -52.41 -7.63
N GLU A 318 -15.08 -51.46 -6.81
CA GLU A 318 -14.83 -51.70 -5.38
C GLU A 318 -16.10 -52.17 -4.65
N SER A 319 -17.29 -51.69 -5.05
CA SER A 319 -18.58 -52.18 -4.52
C SER A 319 -18.96 -53.59 -5.00
N ALA A 320 -18.32 -54.12 -6.04
CA ALA A 320 -18.63 -55.44 -6.61
C ALA A 320 -17.75 -56.57 -6.04
N ASP A 321 -16.53 -56.26 -5.59
CA ASP A 321 -15.58 -57.22 -4.98
C ASP A 321 -15.80 -57.45 -3.47
N SER A 322 -16.89 -56.93 -2.89
CA SER A 322 -17.25 -57.14 -1.48
C SER A 322 -17.97 -58.50 -1.29
N PRO A 323 -17.43 -59.46 -0.49
CA PRO A 323 -18.05 -60.77 -0.32
C PRO A 323 -19.39 -60.70 0.41
N GLN A 324 -20.46 -61.19 -0.21
CA GLN A 324 -21.75 -61.39 0.45
C GLN A 324 -21.76 -62.71 1.24
N GLU A 325 -21.66 -62.67 2.56
CA GLU A 325 -22.06 -63.81 3.40
C GLU A 325 -23.59 -63.87 3.55
N PRO A 326 -24.23 -65.04 3.34
CA PRO A 326 -25.69 -65.16 3.36
C PRO A 326 -26.24 -65.34 4.77
N ALA A 327 -27.41 -64.72 5.03
CA ALA A 327 -28.11 -64.84 6.30
C ALA A 327 -28.51 -66.29 6.64
N ARG A 328 -28.26 -66.71 7.88
CA ARG A 328 -28.85 -67.91 8.49
C ARG A 328 -29.35 -67.59 9.90
N ALA A 329 -30.66 -67.74 10.10
CA ALA A 329 -31.26 -67.70 11.42
C ALA A 329 -31.02 -69.02 12.18
N ARG A 330 -30.79 -68.94 13.49
CA ARG A 330 -31.03 -70.05 14.43
C ARG A 330 -31.38 -69.51 15.84
N THR A 331 -32.13 -70.32 16.58
CA THR A 331 -32.91 -69.90 17.74
C THR A 331 -32.41 -70.55 19.03
N MET A 332 -32.51 -69.84 20.17
CA MET A 332 -32.28 -70.34 21.54
C MET A 332 -30.82 -70.76 21.86
N LEU A 333 -30.37 -70.83 23.12
CA LEU A 333 -31.07 -71.02 24.40
C LEU A 333 -30.38 -70.25 25.56
N LEU A 334 -31.04 -70.15 26.73
CA LEU A 334 -30.46 -69.55 27.96
C LEU A 334 -29.57 -70.53 28.72
N THR A 335 -28.51 -70.03 29.38
CA THR A 335 -28.15 -70.34 30.80
C THR A 335 -27.04 -69.40 31.31
N GLY A 336 -27.01 -69.15 32.63
CA GLY A 336 -25.87 -68.58 33.38
C GLY A 336 -25.59 -69.47 34.61
N PRO A 337 -24.97 -69.00 35.73
CA PRO A 337 -24.48 -67.63 36.04
C PRO A 337 -23.08 -67.61 36.73
N THR A 338 -22.74 -66.51 37.45
CA THR A 338 -21.73 -66.38 38.55
C THR A 338 -20.20 -66.49 38.19
N SER A 339 -19.22 -65.84 38.87
CA SER A 339 -19.22 -64.85 39.98
C SER A 339 -17.81 -64.24 40.33
N ILE A 340 -17.81 -63.06 41.02
CA ILE A 340 -16.90 -62.63 42.13
C ILE A 340 -15.48 -62.01 41.86
N VAL A 341 -15.28 -60.73 42.31
CA VAL A 341 -14.24 -60.09 43.20
C VAL A 341 -12.72 -60.30 42.86
N SER A 342 -11.72 -59.40 43.05
CA SER A 342 -11.44 -58.28 44.00
C SER A 342 -10.53 -57.16 43.43
N ALA A 343 -10.21 -56.13 44.23
CA ALA A 343 -9.27 -55.03 43.91
C ALA A 343 -8.16 -54.84 44.97
N SER A 344 -7.04 -54.22 44.56
CA SER A 344 -6.02 -53.49 45.35
C SER A 344 -4.96 -52.95 44.36
N GLU A 345 -4.57 -51.68 44.29
CA GLU A 345 -3.88 -50.81 45.28
C GLU A 345 -2.45 -51.26 45.66
N SER A 346 -1.45 -50.53 45.16
CA SER A 346 -0.22 -50.12 45.88
C SER A 346 0.51 -49.01 45.08
N ALA A 347 1.42 -48.27 45.72
CA ALA A 347 2.06 -47.06 45.17
C ALA A 347 3.60 -47.06 45.39
N ALA A 348 4.21 -45.86 45.33
CA ALA A 348 5.54 -45.47 45.81
C ALA A 348 6.74 -45.44 44.81
N THR A 349 7.00 -44.22 44.31
CA THR A 349 8.28 -43.47 44.39
C THR A 349 9.61 -44.20 44.61
N GLY A 350 10.62 -43.86 43.79
CA GLY A 350 12.05 -44.05 44.10
C GLY A 350 12.95 -43.22 43.17
N THR A 351 14.03 -42.63 43.66
CA THR A 351 14.81 -41.59 42.94
C THR A 351 16.33 -41.80 43.02
N SER A 352 17.04 -41.30 41.99
CA SER A 352 18.33 -40.58 42.08
C SER A 352 19.71 -41.29 42.07
N VAL A 353 20.71 -40.47 41.71
CA VAL A 353 22.19 -40.58 41.89
C VAL A 353 23.02 -41.27 40.78
N SER A 354 24.21 -40.71 40.59
CA SER A 354 25.24 -40.91 39.54
C SER A 354 26.52 -41.60 40.07
N ALA A 355 27.46 -42.02 39.20
CA ALA A 355 28.89 -41.60 39.27
C ALA A 355 29.87 -42.26 38.23
N SER A 356 30.60 -41.42 37.48
CA SER A 356 32.05 -41.42 37.10
C SER A 356 32.91 -42.67 36.74
N ALA A 357 33.93 -42.38 35.89
CA ALA A 357 35.30 -42.97 35.79
C ALA A 357 35.52 -44.31 35.02
N SER A 358 36.70 -44.68 34.48
CA SER A 358 37.87 -43.94 33.90
C SER A 358 38.96 -44.91 33.31
N ALA A 359 39.91 -44.43 32.49
CA ALA A 359 41.25 -45.04 32.16
C ALA A 359 41.29 -46.29 31.21
N SER A 360 42.40 -46.72 30.55
CA SER A 360 43.67 -46.10 30.03
C SER A 360 44.56 -47.12 29.21
N VAL A 361 45.71 -46.69 28.61
CA VAL A 361 46.91 -47.49 28.13
C VAL A 361 46.81 -48.26 26.77
N SER A 362 47.88 -48.51 25.94
CA SER A 362 49.04 -47.71 25.42
C SER A 362 49.85 -48.43 24.27
N ALA A 363 50.66 -47.67 23.50
CA ALA A 363 51.90 -48.05 22.74
C ALA A 363 51.82 -49.04 21.51
N THR A 364 52.79 -49.17 20.57
CA THR A 364 54.24 -48.77 20.48
C THR A 364 54.79 -48.65 19.01
N ALA A 365 55.76 -47.74 18.74
CA ALA A 365 56.92 -47.76 17.77
C ALA A 365 56.83 -48.28 16.29
N SER A 366 57.69 -47.95 15.29
CA SER A 366 58.69 -46.88 14.93
C SER A 366 59.45 -47.26 13.60
N ALA A 367 60.27 -46.48 12.86
CA ALA A 367 60.30 -45.08 12.38
C ALA A 367 61.61 -44.81 11.55
N THR A 368 61.60 -44.17 10.35
CA THR A 368 62.84 -43.84 9.56
C THR A 368 62.80 -42.56 8.68
N SER A 369 63.80 -41.68 8.88
CA SER A 369 64.56 -40.75 8.00
C SER A 369 64.01 -40.11 6.68
N SER A 370 64.44 -38.85 6.41
CA SER A 370 64.12 -38.02 5.23
C SER A 370 65.35 -37.51 4.43
N PRO A 371 65.19 -37.10 3.15
CA PRO A 371 66.12 -36.24 2.40
C PRO A 371 65.53 -34.82 2.05
N PRO A 372 66.28 -33.89 1.39
CA PRO A 372 66.06 -32.43 1.54
C PRO A 372 65.44 -31.65 0.33
N LEU A 373 65.22 -30.35 0.54
CA LEU A 373 64.73 -29.32 -0.41
C LEU A 373 65.60 -29.13 -1.67
N PRO A 374 64.99 -28.74 -2.81
CA PRO A 374 65.30 -27.42 -3.39
C PRO A 374 64.14 -26.67 -4.10
N ALA A 375 64.33 -25.34 -4.25
CA ALA A 375 63.82 -24.37 -5.23
C ALA A 375 62.45 -24.52 -5.95
N GLN A 376 61.69 -23.41 -5.98
CA GLN A 376 60.59 -23.18 -6.96
C GLN A 376 61.13 -22.97 -8.39
N PRO A 377 60.35 -23.34 -9.42
CA PRO A 377 59.97 -22.33 -10.42
C PRO A 377 58.54 -22.46 -10.99
N ALA A 378 58.00 -21.31 -11.43
CA ALA A 378 56.91 -21.09 -12.42
C ALA A 378 55.52 -21.79 -12.24
N PRO A 379 54.39 -21.05 -12.34
CA PRO A 379 53.05 -21.65 -12.36
C PRO A 379 52.64 -22.15 -13.76
N PRO A 380 52.25 -23.44 -13.92
CA PRO A 380 51.68 -23.96 -15.17
C PRO A 380 50.16 -23.75 -15.27
N GLN A 381 49.59 -24.10 -16.43
CA GLN A 381 48.25 -23.72 -16.87
C GLN A 381 47.11 -24.55 -16.23
N LEU A 382 45.89 -23.98 -16.23
CA LEU A 382 44.67 -24.64 -15.77
C LEU A 382 44.20 -25.72 -16.77
N PRO A 383 43.75 -26.90 -16.30
CA PRO A 383 43.10 -27.91 -17.15
C PRO A 383 41.65 -27.53 -17.51
N PRO A 384 41.07 -28.13 -18.57
CA PRO A 384 39.72 -27.84 -19.04
C PRO A 384 38.61 -28.35 -18.09
N PRO A 385 37.38 -27.80 -18.18
CA PRO A 385 36.29 -28.13 -17.25
C PRO A 385 35.66 -29.50 -17.52
N PRO A 386 35.24 -30.25 -16.48
CA PRO A 386 34.42 -31.45 -16.62
C PRO A 386 32.96 -31.12 -16.96
N ALA A 387 32.26 -32.07 -17.58
CA ALA A 387 30.89 -31.90 -18.06
C ALA A 387 29.80 -32.09 -16.99
N HIS A 388 28.58 -31.69 -17.35
CA HIS A 388 27.40 -31.55 -16.47
C HIS A 388 27.06 -32.73 -15.54
N ALA A 389 26.72 -32.39 -14.30
CA ALA A 389 25.81 -33.15 -13.43
C ALA A 389 24.72 -32.19 -12.90
N GLY A 390 23.55 -32.73 -12.52
CA GLY A 390 22.35 -31.93 -12.24
C GLY A 390 22.37 -31.13 -10.93
N PRO A 391 21.47 -30.14 -10.77
CA PRO A 391 21.43 -29.28 -9.59
C PRO A 391 20.90 -30.02 -8.35
N ALA A 392 21.78 -30.21 -7.36
CA ALA A 392 21.35 -30.50 -5.99
C ALA A 392 20.67 -29.28 -5.36
N ALA A 393 19.83 -29.49 -4.35
CA ALA A 393 18.96 -28.45 -3.79
C ALA A 393 19.75 -27.26 -3.22
N ILE A 394 19.47 -26.06 -3.75
CA ILE A 394 19.81 -24.80 -3.09
C ILE A 394 18.75 -24.56 -2.02
N GLU A 395 19.19 -24.43 -0.77
CA GLU A 395 18.34 -24.07 0.37
C GLU A 395 17.69 -22.71 0.11
N VAL A 396 16.35 -22.69 0.02
CA VAL A 396 15.61 -21.48 -0.39
C VAL A 396 15.53 -20.51 0.78
N ILE A 397 16.56 -19.67 0.90
CA ILE A 397 16.52 -18.47 1.74
C ILE A 397 15.29 -17.65 1.32
N GLU A 398 14.35 -17.48 2.26
CA GLU A 398 13.09 -16.79 2.01
C GLU A 398 13.33 -15.39 1.42
N LYS A 399 12.59 -15.05 0.37
CA LYS A 399 12.58 -13.68 -0.16
C LYS A 399 11.83 -12.79 0.85
N PRO A 400 12.46 -11.77 1.46
CA PRO A 400 11.76 -10.88 2.39
C PRO A 400 10.63 -10.13 1.67
N GLU A 401 9.57 -9.83 2.41
CA GLU A 401 8.28 -9.30 1.93
C GLU A 401 8.37 -7.93 1.22
N SER A 402 8.75 -7.94 -0.06
CA SER A 402 8.96 -6.69 -0.82
C SER A 402 7.68 -5.91 -1.13
N ASN A 403 6.50 -6.54 -1.05
CA ASN A 403 5.22 -5.91 -1.45
C ASN A 403 4.58 -5.01 -0.39
N HIS A 404 4.76 -5.27 0.91
CA HIS A 404 4.02 -4.55 1.97
C HIS A 404 4.53 -3.12 2.20
N LEU A 405 5.85 -2.89 2.06
CA LEU A 405 6.49 -1.59 2.23
C LEU A 405 5.98 -0.52 1.25
N PHE A 406 5.87 -0.84 -0.04
CA PHE A 406 5.57 0.16 -1.07
C PHE A 406 4.14 0.67 -1.03
N GLY A 407 3.17 -0.22 -0.72
CA GLY A 407 1.77 0.17 -0.60
C GLY A 407 1.52 1.17 0.54
N ARG A 408 2.18 0.96 1.69
CA ARG A 408 2.03 1.82 2.87
C ARG A 408 2.90 3.08 2.78
N GLY A 409 4.14 2.97 2.31
CA GLY A 409 5.04 4.11 2.09
C GLY A 409 4.42 5.20 1.20
N LEU A 410 3.70 4.81 0.15
CA LEU A 410 2.99 5.73 -0.74
C LEU A 410 1.89 6.54 -0.02
N LEU A 411 1.26 5.99 1.03
CA LEU A 411 0.21 6.70 1.78
C LEU A 411 0.78 7.85 2.63
N TYR A 412 1.98 7.70 3.20
CA TYR A 412 2.70 8.79 3.86
C TYR A 412 3.03 9.92 2.86
N VAL A 413 3.48 9.56 1.65
CA VAL A 413 3.72 10.53 0.55
C VAL A 413 2.44 11.25 0.11
N VAL A 414 1.29 10.58 0.09
CA VAL A 414 -0.02 11.21 -0.21
C VAL A 414 -0.44 12.21 0.89
N VAL A 415 -0.12 11.95 2.17
CA VAL A 415 -0.37 12.91 3.25
C VAL A 415 0.52 14.15 3.11
N TRP A 416 1.82 13.98 2.83
CA TRP A 416 2.72 15.12 2.55
C TRP A 416 2.28 15.90 1.30
N ALA A 417 1.81 15.21 0.25
CA ALA A 417 1.26 15.85 -0.94
C ALA A 417 0.05 16.74 -0.61
N LEU A 418 -0.87 16.28 0.23
CA LEU A 418 -2.04 17.04 0.66
C LEU A 418 -1.66 18.31 1.44
N GLN A 419 -0.62 18.25 2.27
CA GLN A 419 -0.12 19.40 3.04
C GLN A 419 0.51 20.46 2.13
N LEU A 420 1.31 20.04 1.15
CA LEU A 420 1.88 20.92 0.13
C LEU A 420 0.78 21.59 -0.70
N ILE A 421 -0.23 20.83 -1.14
CA ILE A 421 -1.41 21.36 -1.83
C ILE A 421 -2.16 22.37 -0.96
N ALA A 422 -2.38 22.08 0.34
CA ALA A 422 -3.04 23.00 1.25
C ALA A 422 -2.27 24.33 1.37
N GLY A 423 -0.95 24.28 1.56
CA GLY A 423 -0.10 25.48 1.58
C GLY A 423 -0.17 26.29 0.28
N THR A 424 -0.12 25.62 -0.88
CA THR A 424 -0.28 26.27 -2.20
C THR A 424 -1.65 26.89 -2.40
N VAL A 425 -2.73 26.30 -1.85
CA VAL A 425 -4.11 26.85 -1.94
C VAL A 425 -4.34 28.00 -0.94
N VAL A 426 -3.70 27.97 0.22
CA VAL A 426 -3.80 29.04 1.23
C VAL A 426 -2.96 30.26 0.87
N SER A 427 -1.83 30.08 0.16
CA SER A 427 -0.93 31.20 -0.20
C SER A 427 -1.62 32.33 -1.00
N PRO A 428 -2.50 32.07 -2.00
CA PRO A 428 -3.30 33.12 -2.62
C PRO A 428 -4.26 33.82 -1.66
N ILE A 429 -4.95 33.08 -0.79
CA ILE A 429 -5.89 33.66 0.19
C ILE A 429 -5.16 34.67 1.08
N LEU A 430 -3.94 34.33 1.51
CA LEU A 430 -3.08 35.23 2.27
C LEU A 430 -2.60 36.43 1.44
N ALA A 431 -2.22 36.25 0.18
CA ALA A 431 -1.79 37.36 -0.69
C ALA A 431 -2.94 38.34 -1.06
N TYR A 432 -4.21 37.91 -1.03
CA TYR A 432 -5.37 38.81 -1.17
C TYR A 432 -5.83 39.43 0.16
N ALA A 433 -5.62 38.76 1.30
CA ALA A 433 -6.03 39.26 2.61
C ALA A 433 -4.96 40.14 3.30
N LEU A 434 -3.68 39.94 2.97
CA LEU A 434 -2.54 40.69 3.50
C LEU A 434 -1.88 41.52 2.40
N GLY A 435 -1.44 42.73 2.74
CA GLY A 435 -0.61 43.54 1.84
C GLY A 435 0.80 42.93 1.62
N PRO A 436 1.56 43.39 0.61
CA PRO A 436 2.86 42.80 0.28
C PRO A 436 3.86 42.75 1.45
N ALA A 437 3.87 43.77 2.32
CA ALA A 437 4.73 43.81 3.50
C ALA A 437 4.36 42.73 4.53
N GLU A 438 3.09 42.66 4.95
CA GLU A 438 2.61 41.64 5.90
C GLU A 438 2.80 40.21 5.36
N PHE A 439 2.43 39.97 4.10
CA PHE A 439 2.59 38.67 3.46
C PHE A 439 4.07 38.25 3.34
N GLY A 440 4.95 39.20 3.04
CA GLY A 440 6.39 38.97 2.97
C GLY A 440 7.06 38.76 4.33
N ALA A 441 6.69 39.55 5.34
CA ALA A 441 7.13 39.37 6.72
C ALA A 441 6.73 37.98 7.24
N LEU A 442 5.49 37.54 6.96
CA LEU A 442 5.03 36.18 7.26
C LEU A 442 5.85 35.11 6.52
N ALA A 443 6.17 35.32 5.25
CA ALA A 443 6.98 34.38 4.46
C ALA A 443 8.43 34.26 5.01
N SER A 444 9.06 35.37 5.41
CA SER A 444 10.35 35.37 6.11
C SER A 444 10.27 34.70 7.48
N ALA A 445 9.20 34.93 8.23
CA ALA A 445 9.00 34.33 9.54
C ALA A 445 8.81 32.80 9.43
N ILE A 446 8.16 32.31 8.37
CA ILE A 446 8.08 30.88 8.04
C ILE A 446 9.45 30.32 7.60
N ALA A 447 10.25 31.07 6.85
CA ALA A 447 11.63 30.66 6.50
C ALA A 447 12.53 30.56 7.74
N LEU A 448 12.43 31.54 8.65
CA LEU A 448 13.07 31.53 9.96
C LEU A 448 12.66 30.29 10.78
N HIS A 449 11.36 29.99 10.88
CA HIS A 449 10.86 28.80 11.57
C HIS A 449 11.53 27.51 11.06
N GLN A 450 11.68 27.35 9.74
CA GLN A 450 12.30 26.17 9.15
C GLN A 450 13.77 26.04 9.58
N VAL A 451 14.54 27.13 9.53
CA VAL A 451 15.94 27.17 10.01
C VAL A 451 16.04 26.83 11.50
N LEU A 452 15.23 27.48 12.35
CA LEU A 452 15.26 27.25 13.80
C LEU A 452 14.79 25.84 14.19
N SER A 453 13.87 25.23 13.43
CA SER A 453 13.39 23.86 13.68
C SER A 453 14.49 22.80 13.46
N VAL A 454 15.39 22.99 12.50
CA VAL A 454 16.54 22.08 12.30
C VAL A 454 17.49 22.15 13.50
N LEU A 455 17.72 23.35 14.04
CA LEU A 455 18.55 23.56 15.23
C LEU A 455 17.90 22.97 16.50
N ALA A 456 16.58 23.10 16.64
CA ALA A 456 15.81 22.51 17.73
C ALA A 456 15.77 20.97 17.68
N LEU A 457 15.72 20.38 16.49
CA LEU A 457 15.75 18.92 16.28
C LEU A 457 17.14 18.31 16.45
N LEU A 458 18.20 18.98 15.97
CA LEU A 458 19.58 18.46 15.92
C LEU A 458 19.70 17.05 15.27
N GLY A 459 18.76 16.72 14.38
CA GLY A 459 18.69 15.43 13.67
C GLY A 459 18.20 14.25 14.52
N LEU A 460 17.61 14.52 15.69
CA LEU A 460 17.04 13.47 16.55
C LEU A 460 15.85 12.76 15.91
N ASP A 461 15.13 13.40 14.99
CA ASP A 461 14.09 12.76 14.17
C ASP A 461 14.66 11.58 13.36
N GLN A 462 15.82 11.76 12.71
CA GLN A 462 16.52 10.71 11.96
C GLN A 462 17.12 9.67 12.90
N ALA A 463 17.68 10.10 14.04
CA ALA A 463 18.24 9.17 15.04
C ALA A 463 17.16 8.30 15.70
N ILE A 464 15.95 8.82 15.91
CA ILE A 464 14.79 8.07 16.42
C ILE A 464 14.38 6.96 15.43
N VAL A 465 14.38 7.25 14.12
CA VAL A 465 14.06 6.25 13.08
C VAL A 465 15.09 5.13 13.08
N LEU A 466 16.40 5.45 13.05
CA LEU A 466 17.45 4.42 13.09
C LEU A 466 17.42 3.62 14.39
N GLN A 467 17.30 4.29 15.54
CA GLN A 467 17.28 3.61 16.83
C GLN A 467 16.04 2.72 17.00
N ARG A 468 14.90 3.05 16.37
CA ARG A 468 13.71 2.19 16.32
C ARG A 468 13.89 0.98 15.42
N ALA A 469 14.74 1.04 14.38
CA ALA A 469 15.12 -0.13 13.59
C ALA A 469 16.07 -1.06 14.36
N GLU A 470 16.95 -0.50 15.20
CA GLU A 470 17.88 -1.26 16.07
C GLU A 470 17.21 -1.85 17.34
N ASP A 471 16.20 -1.18 17.91
CA ASP A 471 15.48 -1.61 19.11
C ASP A 471 14.01 -1.99 18.79
N PRO A 472 13.71 -3.30 18.61
CA PRO A 472 12.35 -3.79 18.39
C PRO A 472 11.37 -3.44 19.51
N SER A 473 11.84 -3.20 20.75
CA SER A 473 10.97 -2.82 21.87
C SER A 473 10.56 -1.34 21.81
N GLY A 474 11.21 -0.53 20.97
CA GLY A 474 10.93 0.91 20.78
C GLY A 474 11.18 1.78 22.03
N ARG A 475 11.62 1.20 23.15
CA ARG A 475 11.82 1.92 24.42
C ARG A 475 12.92 2.96 24.29
N THR A 476 13.99 2.65 23.58
CA THR A 476 15.12 3.55 23.34
C THR A 476 14.68 4.73 22.46
N ALA A 477 13.90 4.48 21.41
CA ALA A 477 13.34 5.52 20.54
C ALA A 477 12.33 6.44 21.28
N ARG A 478 11.46 5.88 22.14
CA ARG A 478 10.57 6.68 23.01
C ARG A 478 11.32 7.42 24.12
N GLY A 479 12.49 6.95 24.52
CA GLY A 479 13.42 7.67 25.40
C GLY A 479 14.08 8.86 24.69
N LEU A 480 14.54 8.67 23.44
CA LEU A 480 15.08 9.73 22.60
C LEU A 480 14.04 10.81 22.26
N LEU A 481 12.76 10.46 22.14
CA LEU A 481 11.69 11.46 22.01
C LEU A 481 11.63 12.40 23.23
N SER A 482 11.84 11.91 24.45
CA SER A 482 11.95 12.76 25.65
C SER A 482 13.14 13.73 25.55
N VAL A 483 14.29 13.23 25.08
CA VAL A 483 15.49 14.05 24.85
C VAL A 483 15.23 15.12 23.79
N GLY A 484 14.53 14.77 22.70
CA GLY A 484 14.12 15.71 21.67
C GLY A 484 13.19 16.81 22.17
N ILE A 485 12.24 16.48 23.07
CA ILE A 485 11.38 17.46 23.74
C ILE A 485 12.21 18.43 24.58
N ALA A 486 13.05 17.92 25.48
CA ALA A 486 13.88 18.77 26.33
C ALA A 486 14.84 19.66 25.52
N LEU A 487 15.48 19.10 24.48
CA LEU A 487 16.41 19.82 23.60
C LEU A 487 15.71 20.91 22.78
N SER A 488 14.57 20.59 22.16
CA SER A 488 13.82 21.54 21.31
C SER A 488 13.36 22.76 22.12
N PHE A 489 12.82 22.54 23.33
CA PHE A 489 12.41 23.62 24.22
C PHE A 489 13.61 24.42 24.77
N ALA A 490 14.73 23.77 25.13
CA ALA A 490 15.93 24.47 25.58
C ALA A 490 16.55 25.36 24.48
N VAL A 491 16.69 24.84 23.26
CA VAL A 491 17.19 25.60 22.10
C VAL A 491 16.25 26.77 21.77
N THR A 492 14.93 26.54 21.77
CA THR A 492 13.94 27.59 21.50
C THR A 492 13.94 28.67 22.59
N LEU A 493 14.15 28.32 23.86
CA LEU A 493 14.27 29.28 24.96
C LEU A 493 15.53 30.16 24.83
N VAL A 494 16.67 29.56 24.44
CA VAL A 494 17.90 30.32 24.15
C VAL A 494 17.72 31.26 22.95
N LEU A 495 17.05 30.80 21.88
CA LEU A 495 16.72 31.63 20.71
C LEU A 495 15.77 32.78 21.07
N ALA A 496 14.79 32.55 21.94
CA ALA A 496 13.91 33.60 22.47
C ALA A 496 14.69 34.65 23.28
N ALA A 497 15.49 34.20 24.25
CA ALA A 497 16.26 35.08 25.14
C ALA A 497 17.34 35.89 24.40
N THR A 498 17.88 35.35 23.30
CA THR A 498 18.85 36.05 22.43
C THR A 498 18.20 36.83 21.28
N GLY A 499 16.87 36.82 21.17
CA GLY A 499 16.12 37.34 20.02
C GLY A 499 16.49 38.74 19.56
N GLY A 500 16.67 39.67 20.51
CA GLY A 500 17.07 41.05 20.22
C GLY A 500 18.48 41.22 19.62
N LEU A 501 19.33 40.21 19.70
CA LEU A 501 20.70 40.23 19.14
C LEU A 501 20.76 39.85 17.66
N TRP A 502 19.75 39.11 17.15
CA TRP A 502 19.78 38.54 15.81
C TRP A 502 18.58 38.91 14.93
N ALA A 503 17.43 39.28 15.48
CA ALA A 503 16.23 39.58 14.67
C ALA A 503 16.46 40.74 13.67
N THR A 504 17.15 41.80 14.11
CA THR A 504 17.55 42.94 13.25
C THR A 504 18.54 42.54 12.16
N ALA A 505 19.50 41.66 12.47
CA ALA A 505 20.46 41.14 11.50
C ALA A 505 19.82 40.26 10.41
N LEU A 506 18.62 39.74 10.66
CA LEU A 506 17.79 39.02 9.68
C LEU A 506 16.73 39.92 9.00
N GLY A 507 16.84 41.24 9.14
CA GLY A 507 15.96 42.22 8.49
C GLY A 507 14.58 42.38 9.11
N PHE A 508 14.33 41.86 10.32
CA PHE A 508 13.10 42.18 11.06
C PHE A 508 13.27 43.51 11.82
N GLU A 509 12.17 44.23 12.04
CA GLU A 509 12.11 45.49 12.81
C GLU A 509 12.24 45.24 14.34
N GLY A 510 13.33 44.60 14.74
CA GLY A 510 13.54 44.13 16.10
C GLY A 510 12.77 42.85 16.42
N PHE A 511 12.54 42.62 17.72
CA PHE A 511 11.89 41.40 18.22
C PHE A 511 10.36 41.56 18.23
N THR A 512 9.77 41.56 17.04
CA THR A 512 8.33 41.82 16.86
C THR A 512 7.45 40.67 17.37
N PRO A 513 6.15 40.91 17.64
CA PRO A 513 5.19 39.86 18.00
C PRO A 513 5.12 38.69 17.00
N LEU A 514 5.34 38.95 15.70
CA LEU A 514 5.43 37.92 14.66
C LEU A 514 6.65 37.00 14.86
N VAL A 515 7.83 37.56 15.16
CA VAL A 515 9.05 36.80 15.47
C VAL A 515 8.84 35.96 16.73
N LEU A 516 8.21 36.53 17.76
CA LEU A 516 7.86 35.79 18.99
C LEU A 516 6.89 34.63 18.71
N ALA A 517 5.82 34.84 17.93
CA ALA A 517 4.87 33.78 17.57
C ALA A 517 5.57 32.61 16.84
N VAL A 518 6.47 32.92 15.91
CA VAL A 518 7.30 31.90 15.22
C VAL A 518 8.24 31.15 16.16
N ILE A 519 8.85 31.83 17.14
CA ILE A 519 9.69 31.14 18.13
C ILE A 519 8.81 30.23 19.01
N LEU A 520 7.65 30.71 19.46
CA LEU A 520 6.70 29.94 20.27
C LEU A 520 6.19 28.67 19.57
N TRP A 521 5.96 28.69 18.25
CA TRP A 521 5.56 27.48 17.52
C TRP A 521 6.73 26.53 17.19
N THR A 522 7.99 26.95 17.37
CA THR A 522 9.16 26.21 16.88
C THR A 522 9.50 24.97 17.71
N ALA A 523 9.54 25.08 19.04
CA ALA A 523 9.72 23.89 19.89
C ALA A 523 8.59 22.85 19.70
N PRO A 524 7.29 23.23 19.73
CA PRO A 524 6.20 22.31 19.38
C PRO A 524 6.32 21.70 17.99
N GLY A 525 6.68 22.49 16.96
CA GLY A 525 6.87 21.99 15.59
C GLY A 525 8.00 20.97 15.47
N ALA A 526 9.15 21.23 16.09
CA ALA A 526 10.27 20.29 16.17
C ALA A 526 9.86 18.98 16.88
N VAL A 527 9.15 19.08 18.02
CA VAL A 527 8.62 17.91 18.73
C VAL A 527 7.61 17.13 17.90
N VAL A 528 6.70 17.81 17.20
CA VAL A 528 5.76 17.19 16.25
C VAL A 528 6.52 16.46 15.13
N GLN A 529 7.60 17.02 14.59
CA GLN A 529 8.40 16.35 13.58
C GLN A 529 9.11 15.08 14.11
N ALA A 530 9.65 15.12 15.34
CA ALA A 530 10.19 13.93 16.00
C ALA A 530 9.10 12.87 16.31
N ILE A 531 7.89 13.30 16.68
CA ILE A 531 6.71 12.42 16.84
C ILE A 531 6.32 11.78 15.52
N LEU A 532 6.26 12.55 14.43
CA LEU A 532 5.93 12.02 13.11
C LEU A 532 6.98 11.03 12.61
N ALA A 533 8.26 11.29 12.85
CA ALA A 533 9.35 10.35 12.57
C ALA A 533 9.20 9.03 13.34
N LEU A 534 8.89 9.07 14.64
CA LEU A 534 8.57 7.87 15.42
C LEU A 534 7.31 7.15 14.90
N LEU A 535 6.26 7.87 14.53
CA LEU A 535 5.02 7.27 14.00
C LEU A 535 5.21 6.63 12.62
N VAL A 536 6.13 7.12 11.79
CA VAL A 536 6.56 6.44 10.56
C VAL A 536 7.37 5.18 10.90
N ALA A 537 8.31 5.26 11.84
CA ALA A 537 9.14 4.12 12.25
C ALA A 537 8.39 3.02 13.03
N GLU A 538 7.24 3.35 13.64
CA GLU A 538 6.28 2.39 14.20
C GLU A 538 5.18 1.97 13.19
N ASP A 539 5.20 2.48 11.95
CA ASP A 539 4.18 2.32 10.90
C ASP A 539 2.72 2.59 11.36
N ARG A 540 2.56 3.63 12.19
CA ARG A 540 1.28 4.03 12.80
C ARG A 540 0.54 5.04 11.94
N LEU A 541 0.34 4.71 10.65
CA LEU A 541 -0.22 5.60 9.62
C LEU A 541 -1.44 6.41 10.07
N ARG A 542 -2.43 5.82 10.77
CA ARG A 542 -3.63 6.56 11.24
C ARG A 542 -3.28 7.70 12.20
N ALA A 543 -2.36 7.47 13.11
CA ALA A 543 -1.90 8.47 14.08
C ALA A 543 -1.01 9.52 13.40
N PHE A 544 -0.11 9.08 12.49
CA PHE A 544 0.66 9.98 11.64
C PHE A 544 -0.25 10.93 10.86
N THR A 545 -1.22 10.42 10.10
CA THR A 545 -2.15 11.24 9.30
C THR A 545 -2.91 12.25 10.17
N PHE A 546 -3.35 11.86 11.37
CA PHE A 546 -4.06 12.76 12.27
C PHE A 546 -3.17 13.88 12.82
N VAL A 547 -2.02 13.54 13.40
CA VAL A 547 -1.07 14.52 13.97
C VAL A 547 -0.53 15.45 12.88
N SER A 548 -0.20 14.92 11.70
CA SER A 548 0.36 15.67 10.57
C SER A 548 -0.69 16.58 9.91
N ALA A 549 -1.94 16.13 9.76
CA ALA A 549 -3.02 17.00 9.28
C ALA A 549 -3.32 18.12 10.27
N LEU A 550 -3.29 17.83 11.58
CA LEU A 550 -3.53 18.81 12.63
C LEU A 550 -2.44 19.90 12.69
N SER A 551 -1.16 19.55 12.61
CA SER A 551 -0.09 20.55 12.60
C SER A 551 -0.08 21.39 11.33
N ALA A 552 -0.08 20.76 10.15
CA ALA A 552 0.12 21.46 8.88
C ALA A 552 -1.15 22.14 8.34
N VAL A 553 -2.30 21.46 8.37
CA VAL A 553 -3.57 21.99 7.83
C VAL A 553 -4.38 22.68 8.91
N GLY A 554 -4.39 22.15 10.15
CA GLY A 554 -5.01 22.83 11.29
C GLY A 554 -4.40 24.22 11.53
N GLY A 555 -3.08 24.35 11.46
CA GLY A 555 -2.38 25.64 11.58
C GLY A 555 -2.87 26.69 10.57
N GLN A 556 -3.05 26.28 9.32
CA GLN A 556 -3.57 27.13 8.24
C GLN A 556 -5.04 27.50 8.46
N LEU A 557 -5.89 26.55 8.85
CA LEU A 557 -7.33 26.78 9.06
C LEU A 557 -7.61 27.66 10.28
N VAL A 558 -6.91 27.45 11.39
CA VAL A 558 -7.01 28.31 12.58
C VAL A 558 -6.40 29.69 12.28
N GLY A 559 -5.29 29.74 11.53
CA GLY A 559 -4.68 31.01 11.12
C GLY A 559 -5.60 31.86 10.25
N LEU A 560 -6.25 31.25 9.24
CA LEU A 560 -7.26 31.94 8.42
C LEU A 560 -8.49 32.36 9.22
N PHE A 561 -8.93 31.55 10.20
CA PHE A 561 -10.03 31.95 11.09
C PHE A 561 -9.66 33.18 11.92
N LEU A 562 -8.47 33.20 12.54
CA LEU A 562 -8.01 34.37 13.30
C LEU A 562 -7.82 35.60 12.40
N LEU A 563 -7.27 35.42 11.19
CA LEU A 563 -7.09 36.49 10.21
C LEU A 563 -8.40 37.18 9.81
N PHE A 564 -9.47 36.41 9.56
CA PHE A 564 -10.75 36.95 9.09
C PHE A 564 -11.72 37.35 10.21
N PHE A 565 -11.59 36.81 11.43
CA PHE A 565 -12.53 37.05 12.53
C PHE A 565 -11.93 37.72 13.78
N VAL A 566 -10.62 37.99 13.80
CA VAL A 566 -9.94 38.69 14.91
C VAL A 566 -9.21 39.93 14.40
N HIS A 567 -8.09 39.78 13.67
CA HIS A 567 -7.33 40.91 13.08
C HIS A 567 -6.63 40.47 11.79
N GLY A 568 -6.67 41.33 10.76
CA GLY A 568 -6.18 41.06 9.40
C GLY A 568 -4.67 41.25 9.22
N ASP A 569 -3.85 40.67 10.10
CA ASP A 569 -2.38 40.84 10.11
C ASP A 569 -1.60 39.51 10.15
N ALA A 570 -0.31 39.56 9.84
CA ALA A 570 0.58 38.41 9.78
C ALA A 570 0.80 37.73 11.15
N THR A 571 0.82 38.50 12.24
CA THR A 571 0.99 37.97 13.61
C THR A 571 -0.23 37.17 14.01
N THR A 572 -1.43 37.70 13.75
CA THR A 572 -2.70 37.07 14.08
C THR A 572 -2.91 35.77 13.29
N TYR A 573 -2.51 35.73 12.01
CA TYR A 573 -2.42 34.46 11.28
C TYR A 573 -1.42 33.49 11.92
N ALA A 574 -0.23 33.96 12.30
CA ALA A 574 0.82 33.11 12.88
C ALA A 574 0.39 32.41 14.19
N TRP A 575 -0.45 33.06 15.02
CA TRP A 575 -1.01 32.41 16.21
C TRP A 575 -1.80 31.14 15.93
N GLY A 576 -2.40 30.98 14.74
CA GLY A 576 -3.08 29.75 14.35
C GLY A 576 -2.14 28.54 14.25
N GLY A 577 -0.91 28.77 13.78
CA GLY A 577 0.16 27.77 13.80
C GLY A 577 0.65 27.45 15.21
N VAL A 578 0.73 28.45 16.12
CA VAL A 578 1.10 28.24 17.52
C VAL A 578 0.10 27.28 18.18
N VAL A 579 -1.19 27.62 18.14
CA VAL A 579 -2.27 26.80 18.72
C VAL A 579 -2.24 25.38 18.16
N SER A 580 -2.09 25.23 16.84
CA SER A 580 -2.19 23.93 16.17
C SER A 580 -0.95 23.05 16.37
N GLN A 581 0.25 23.64 16.43
CA GLN A 581 1.48 22.90 16.75
C GLN A 581 1.50 22.45 18.22
N PHE A 582 1.07 23.29 19.17
CA PHE A 582 0.90 22.86 20.57
C PHE A 582 -0.13 21.74 20.70
N LEU A 583 -1.29 21.84 20.04
CA LEU A 583 -2.32 20.81 20.09
C LEU A 583 -1.86 19.49 19.45
N ALA A 584 -1.18 19.55 18.30
CA ALA A 584 -0.55 18.39 17.66
C ALA A 584 0.55 17.76 18.53
N MET A 585 1.35 18.58 19.22
CA MET A 585 2.39 18.13 20.15
C MET A 585 1.77 17.36 21.33
N PHE A 586 0.80 17.93 22.05
CA PHE A 586 0.20 17.27 23.22
C PHE A 586 -0.53 15.97 22.85
N ILE A 587 -1.27 15.97 21.74
CA ILE A 587 -1.93 14.77 21.20
C ILE A 587 -0.89 13.72 20.79
N GLY A 588 0.17 14.14 20.10
CA GLY A 588 1.26 13.25 19.70
C GLY A 588 2.04 12.65 20.88
N ILE A 589 2.26 13.41 21.95
CA ILE A 589 2.86 12.94 23.21
C ILE A 589 1.95 11.88 23.86
N ALA A 590 0.64 12.11 23.94
CA ALA A 590 -0.31 11.13 24.49
C ALA A 590 -0.39 9.83 23.65
N ILE A 591 -0.21 9.94 22.33
CA ILE A 591 -0.18 8.83 21.36
C ILE A 591 1.13 8.02 21.43
N CYS A 592 2.29 8.69 21.56
CA CYS A 592 3.61 8.07 21.52
C CYS A 592 4.14 7.64 22.89
N ARG A 593 3.66 8.26 23.97
CA ARG A 593 4.04 7.97 25.37
C ARG A 593 5.58 7.96 25.57
N PRO A 594 6.25 9.12 25.41
CA PRO A 594 7.69 9.25 25.59
C PRO A 594 8.11 8.80 27.00
N LEU A 595 9.30 8.20 27.10
CA LEU A 595 9.81 7.61 28.34
C LEU A 595 10.81 8.55 28.99
N LEU A 596 10.43 9.16 30.13
CA LEU A 596 11.26 10.14 30.85
C LEU A 596 12.63 9.58 31.25
N ARG A 597 12.75 8.26 31.46
CA ARG A 597 14.04 7.56 31.70
C ARG A 597 15.09 7.85 30.63
N GLY A 598 14.69 8.15 29.38
CA GLY A 598 15.60 8.52 28.30
C GLY A 598 16.40 9.80 28.54
N LEU A 599 15.89 10.73 29.37
CA LEU A 599 16.61 11.95 29.76
C LEU A 599 17.89 11.66 30.58
N PHE A 600 17.92 10.50 31.26
CA PHE A 600 19.03 10.10 32.13
C PHE A 600 20.01 9.14 31.44
N ASP A 601 19.69 8.62 30.25
CA ASP A 601 20.62 7.79 29.46
C ASP A 601 21.50 8.67 28.56
N TRP A 602 22.50 9.31 29.18
CA TRP A 602 23.48 10.12 28.47
C TRP A 602 24.26 9.34 27.40
N LYS A 603 24.44 8.01 27.56
CA LYS A 603 25.17 7.18 26.58
C LYS A 603 24.36 7.03 25.29
N VAL A 604 23.06 6.78 25.40
CA VAL A 604 22.13 6.76 24.27
C VAL A 604 21.94 8.16 23.67
N ALA A 605 21.69 9.18 24.49
CA ALA A 605 21.48 10.56 24.03
C ALA A 605 22.71 11.12 23.29
N SER A 606 23.92 10.97 23.84
CA SER A 606 25.16 11.43 23.19
C SER A 606 25.43 10.69 21.87
N ARG A 607 25.11 9.38 21.79
CA ARG A 607 25.22 8.60 20.54
C ARG A 607 24.24 9.11 19.48
N ALA A 608 22.97 9.31 19.85
CA ALA A 608 21.94 9.79 18.94
C ALA A 608 22.23 11.21 18.41
N ILE A 609 22.71 12.13 19.27
CA ILE A 609 23.09 13.49 18.84
C ILE A 609 24.33 13.46 17.94
N LYS A 610 25.34 12.62 18.23
CA LYS A 610 26.53 12.45 17.36
C LYS A 610 26.20 11.87 15.98
N LEU A 611 25.14 11.07 15.89
CA LEU A 611 24.59 10.55 14.64
C LEU A 611 23.73 11.59 13.90
N GLY A 612 22.86 12.29 14.64
CA GLY A 612 21.87 13.24 14.11
C GLY A 612 22.47 14.56 13.64
N ALA A 613 23.39 15.16 14.40
CA ALA A 613 23.89 16.51 14.09
C ALA A 613 24.56 16.64 12.70
N PRO A 614 25.37 15.68 12.19
CA PRO A 614 25.86 15.71 10.81
C PRO A 614 24.76 15.66 9.75
N LEU A 615 23.65 14.94 10.03
CA LEU A 615 22.48 14.91 9.15
C LEU A 615 21.70 16.22 9.21
N ALA A 616 21.57 16.82 10.41
CA ALA A 616 20.94 18.12 10.61
C ALA A 616 21.66 19.24 9.86
N ILE A 617 23.01 19.23 9.83
CA ILE A 617 23.79 20.20 9.03
C ILE A 617 23.52 20.03 7.52
N GLY A 618 23.42 18.80 7.03
CA GLY A 618 23.02 18.53 5.64
C GLY A 618 21.58 18.98 5.33
N GLY A 619 20.66 18.81 6.28
CA GLY A 619 19.29 19.30 6.22
C GLY A 619 19.22 20.84 6.20
N LEU A 620 19.97 21.51 7.09
CA LEU A 620 20.06 22.97 7.15
C LEU A 620 20.53 23.55 5.82
N GLY A 621 21.54 22.95 5.18
CA GLY A 621 21.98 23.33 3.84
C GLY A 621 20.84 23.24 2.80
N TYR A 622 20.03 22.17 2.85
CA TYR A 622 18.85 22.05 1.99
C TYR A 622 17.76 23.09 2.29
N PHE A 623 17.53 23.46 3.55
CA PHE A 623 16.58 24.54 3.89
C PHE A 623 17.07 25.91 3.41
N VAL A 624 18.34 26.23 3.61
CA VAL A 624 18.96 27.47 3.10
C VAL A 624 18.83 27.55 1.56
N LEU A 625 19.05 26.44 0.84
CA LEU A 625 18.88 26.36 -0.62
C LEU A 625 17.44 26.50 -1.13
N ASN A 626 16.41 26.43 -0.27
CA ASN A 626 15.00 26.57 -0.65
C ASN A 626 14.31 27.82 -0.07
N ALA A 627 14.84 28.38 1.04
CA ALA A 627 14.20 29.44 1.80
C ALA A 627 15.15 30.51 2.38
N GLY A 628 16.48 30.36 2.23
CA GLY A 628 17.45 31.37 2.67
C GLY A 628 17.35 32.68 1.86
N ASP A 629 16.95 32.57 0.59
CA ASP A 629 16.61 33.68 -0.31
C ASP A 629 15.72 34.75 0.36
N ARG A 630 14.59 34.34 0.96
CA ARG A 630 13.63 35.25 1.64
C ARG A 630 14.27 36.07 2.74
N ILE A 631 15.17 35.48 3.54
CA ILE A 631 15.84 36.16 4.64
C ILE A 631 16.83 37.21 4.11
N VAL A 632 17.55 36.91 3.01
CA VAL A 632 18.45 37.88 2.37
C VAL A 632 17.68 38.98 1.65
N ILE A 633 16.57 38.67 0.98
CA ILE A 633 15.68 39.68 0.39
C ILE A 633 15.14 40.60 1.49
N GLN A 634 14.71 40.05 2.64
CA GLN A 634 14.22 40.86 3.75
C GLN A 634 15.29 41.83 4.28
N SER A 635 16.53 41.38 4.48
CA SER A 635 17.60 42.21 5.03
C SER A 635 18.14 43.26 4.05
N LEU A 636 17.96 43.08 2.73
CA LEU A 636 18.47 44.00 1.71
C LEU A 636 17.41 44.89 1.06
N LEU A 637 16.17 44.40 0.91
CA LEU A 637 15.07 45.06 0.18
C LEU A 637 13.78 45.21 1.01
N GLY A 638 13.75 44.70 2.24
CA GLY A 638 12.59 44.78 3.14
C GLY A 638 11.48 43.76 2.82
N PRO A 639 10.47 43.66 3.70
CA PRO A 639 9.47 42.60 3.63
C PRO A 639 8.55 42.68 2.40
N ALA A 640 8.27 43.88 1.86
CA ALA A 640 7.41 44.03 0.68
C ALA A 640 7.94 43.25 -0.54
N GLU A 641 9.25 43.30 -0.79
CA GLU A 641 9.89 42.54 -1.87
C GLU A 641 9.93 41.03 -1.59
N VAL A 642 9.97 40.61 -0.32
CA VAL A 642 9.77 39.19 0.03
C VAL A 642 8.36 38.72 -0.34
N GLY A 643 7.34 39.55 -0.12
CA GLY A 643 5.96 39.23 -0.49
C GLY A 643 5.81 39.03 -2.00
N ARG A 644 6.41 39.93 -2.79
CA ARG A 644 6.47 39.85 -4.26
C ARG A 644 7.25 38.62 -4.74
N TYR A 645 8.41 38.35 -4.16
CA TYR A 645 9.18 37.14 -4.45
C TYR A 645 8.40 35.87 -4.12
N GLN A 646 7.71 35.81 -2.98
CA GLN A 646 6.93 34.65 -2.55
C GLN A 646 5.75 34.37 -3.51
N VAL A 647 5.05 35.40 -3.99
CA VAL A 647 4.01 35.26 -5.03
C VAL A 647 4.58 34.62 -6.30
N ALA A 648 5.72 35.11 -6.79
CA ALA A 648 6.38 34.55 -7.96
C ALA A 648 6.89 33.11 -7.73
N TYR A 649 7.45 32.86 -6.54
CA TYR A 649 7.99 31.56 -6.14
C TYR A 649 6.89 30.49 -6.13
N VAL A 650 5.69 30.77 -5.62
CA VAL A 650 4.57 29.80 -5.61
C VAL A 650 4.21 29.34 -7.02
N VAL A 651 4.18 30.25 -8.00
CA VAL A 651 3.91 29.90 -9.40
C VAL A 651 5.07 29.08 -9.99
N GLY A 652 6.31 29.56 -9.89
CA GLY A 652 7.47 28.89 -10.50
C GLY A 652 7.80 27.54 -9.86
N TYR A 653 7.70 27.43 -8.53
CA TYR A 653 8.03 26.22 -7.76
C TYR A 653 7.04 25.07 -7.99
N THR A 654 5.86 25.34 -8.59
CA THR A 654 4.92 24.30 -9.03
C THR A 654 5.59 23.27 -9.96
N VAL A 655 6.61 23.69 -10.74
CA VAL A 655 7.43 22.77 -11.55
C VAL A 655 8.27 21.82 -10.68
N VAL A 656 8.91 22.35 -9.63
CA VAL A 656 9.72 21.57 -8.68
C VAL A 656 8.85 20.62 -7.85
N LEU A 657 7.65 21.06 -7.45
CA LEU A 657 6.64 20.24 -6.77
C LEU A 657 6.22 19.02 -7.63
N LEU A 658 5.95 19.24 -8.91
CA LEU A 658 5.63 18.16 -9.86
C LEU A 658 6.82 17.20 -10.06
N LEU A 659 8.05 17.73 -10.11
CA LEU A 659 9.28 16.96 -10.15
C LEU A 659 9.48 16.10 -8.87
N SER A 660 9.08 16.57 -7.70
CA SER A 660 9.14 15.82 -6.45
C SER A 660 8.20 14.61 -6.46
N PHE A 661 6.93 14.78 -6.84
CA PHE A 661 5.98 13.67 -6.92
C PHE A 661 6.37 12.61 -7.96
N THR A 662 6.92 13.05 -9.11
CA THR A 662 7.38 12.13 -10.17
C THR A 662 8.70 11.46 -9.84
N SER A 663 9.58 12.12 -9.07
CA SER A 663 10.82 11.56 -8.55
C SER A 663 10.61 10.39 -7.59
N SER A 664 9.63 10.49 -6.68
CA SER A 664 9.34 9.45 -5.69
C SER A 664 8.97 8.09 -6.32
N ALA A 665 8.37 8.10 -7.51
CA ALA A 665 7.95 6.89 -8.22
C ALA A 665 9.12 6.00 -8.72
N TRP A 666 10.35 6.52 -8.73
CA TRP A 666 11.54 5.75 -9.17
C TRP A 666 12.21 4.96 -8.06
N LEU A 667 12.02 5.35 -6.79
CA LEU A 667 12.70 4.72 -5.65
C LEU A 667 12.48 3.19 -5.56
N PRO A 668 11.28 2.63 -5.83
CA PRO A 668 11.08 1.17 -5.85
C PRO A 668 11.88 0.47 -6.96
N ARG A 669 12.01 1.10 -8.14
CA ARG A 669 12.79 0.56 -9.27
C ARG A 669 14.27 0.48 -8.92
N PHE A 670 14.83 1.54 -8.32
CA PHE A 670 16.21 1.56 -7.84
C PHE A 670 16.51 0.52 -6.76
N ALA A 671 15.55 0.23 -5.88
CA ALA A 671 15.70 -0.77 -4.82
C ALA A 671 15.63 -2.22 -5.32
N ALA A 672 14.97 -2.47 -6.47
CA ALA A 672 14.86 -3.80 -7.07
C ALA A 672 16.11 -4.21 -7.87
N VAL A 673 16.83 -3.24 -8.47
CA VAL A 673 17.97 -3.50 -9.34
C VAL A 673 19.22 -3.87 -8.54
N ARG A 674 19.61 -5.15 -8.63
CA ARG A 674 20.78 -5.70 -7.92
C ARG A 674 22.10 -5.40 -8.64
N ASP A 675 22.15 -5.49 -9.96
CA ASP A 675 23.36 -5.17 -10.73
C ASP A 675 23.75 -3.69 -10.57
N GLU A 676 25.03 -3.38 -10.74
CA GLU A 676 25.50 -1.99 -10.71
C GLU A 676 25.35 -1.28 -12.06
N ALA A 677 25.72 -1.90 -13.18
CA ALA A 677 25.61 -1.25 -14.49
C ALA A 677 24.16 -0.88 -14.84
N GLU A 678 23.21 -1.77 -14.52
CA GLU A 678 21.77 -1.52 -14.62
C GLU A 678 21.33 -0.36 -13.70
N ARG A 679 21.85 -0.26 -12.46
CA ARG A 679 21.55 0.85 -11.53
C ARG A 679 22.02 2.21 -12.07
N TRP A 680 23.20 2.26 -12.68
CA TRP A 680 23.73 3.46 -13.32
C TRP A 680 22.94 3.84 -14.58
N LEU A 681 22.60 2.85 -15.42
CA LEU A 681 21.77 3.05 -16.61
C LEU A 681 20.36 3.55 -16.24
N LEU A 682 19.71 2.94 -15.24
CA LEU A 682 18.41 3.36 -14.71
C LEU A 682 18.47 4.81 -14.20
N SER A 683 19.58 5.24 -13.60
CA SER A 683 19.72 6.63 -13.17
C SER A 683 19.77 7.61 -14.33
N ALA A 684 20.60 7.35 -15.35
CA ALA A 684 20.64 8.16 -16.56
C ALA A 684 19.30 8.20 -17.31
N GLN A 685 18.61 7.06 -17.42
CA GLN A 685 17.25 6.99 -17.97
C GLN A 685 16.26 7.80 -17.13
N SER A 686 16.28 7.70 -15.80
CA SER A 686 15.36 8.46 -14.93
C SER A 686 15.58 9.96 -15.03
N ARG A 687 16.83 10.42 -15.12
CA ARG A 687 17.20 11.82 -15.41
C ARG A 687 16.61 12.28 -16.75
N ASP A 688 16.80 11.49 -17.80
CA ASP A 688 16.41 11.88 -19.16
C ASP A 688 14.89 11.86 -19.39
N GLU A 689 14.14 10.93 -18.78
CA GLU A 689 12.68 10.98 -18.79
C GLU A 689 12.13 12.15 -17.95
N LEU A 690 12.78 12.51 -16.83
CA LEU A 690 12.42 13.71 -16.06
C LEU A 690 12.69 14.98 -16.85
N TYR A 691 13.82 15.10 -17.56
CA TYR A 691 14.07 16.23 -18.46
C TYR A 691 13.00 16.34 -19.56
N ARG A 692 12.64 15.23 -20.23
CA ARG A 692 11.56 15.23 -21.24
C ARG A 692 10.22 15.67 -20.67
N LEU A 693 9.97 15.42 -19.39
CA LEU A 693 8.77 15.85 -18.68
C LEU A 693 8.81 17.34 -18.32
N LEU A 694 9.99 17.88 -18.00
CA LEU A 694 10.19 19.29 -17.65
C LEU A 694 10.07 20.24 -18.86
N ILE A 695 10.48 19.81 -20.05
CA ILE A 695 10.41 20.61 -21.29
C ILE A 695 9.01 21.25 -21.53
N PRO A 696 7.89 20.49 -21.62
CA PRO A 696 6.57 21.09 -21.77
C PRO A 696 6.15 21.92 -20.54
N VAL A 697 6.58 21.55 -19.34
CA VAL A 697 6.09 22.13 -18.09
C VAL A 697 6.74 23.49 -17.81
N VAL A 698 8.06 23.64 -17.95
CA VAL A 698 8.77 24.92 -17.77
C VAL A 698 8.27 25.95 -18.79
N PHE A 699 8.09 25.53 -20.05
CA PHE A 699 7.54 26.38 -21.11
C PHE A 699 6.09 26.80 -20.80
N ALA A 700 5.22 25.84 -20.46
CA ALA A 700 3.82 26.13 -20.15
C ALA A 700 3.63 27.00 -18.90
N VAL A 701 4.39 26.77 -17.82
CA VAL A 701 4.31 27.61 -16.61
C VAL A 701 4.81 29.04 -16.89
N THR A 702 5.86 29.20 -17.70
CA THR A 702 6.34 30.53 -18.10
C THR A 702 5.29 31.28 -18.94
N LEU A 703 4.66 30.61 -19.90
CA LEU A 703 3.58 31.19 -20.71
C LEU A 703 2.30 31.48 -19.89
N ALA A 704 1.94 30.61 -18.93
CA ALA A 704 0.77 30.81 -18.09
C ALA A 704 0.99 31.88 -16.99
N ALA A 705 2.24 32.28 -16.72
CA ALA A 705 2.60 33.15 -15.61
C ALA A 705 1.79 34.47 -15.53
N PRO A 706 1.51 35.22 -16.61
CA PRO A 706 0.71 36.45 -16.51
C PRO A 706 -0.72 36.23 -16.01
N VAL A 707 -1.33 35.08 -16.35
CA VAL A 707 -2.67 34.70 -15.88
C VAL A 707 -2.61 34.08 -14.48
N ALA A 708 -1.58 33.28 -14.19
CA ALA A 708 -1.39 32.64 -12.89
C ALA A 708 -1.11 33.67 -11.78
N LEU A 709 -0.28 34.69 -12.03
CA LEU A 709 0.01 35.74 -11.06
C LEU A 709 -1.24 36.58 -10.74
N ARG A 710 -2.06 36.89 -11.75
CA ARG A 710 -3.37 37.56 -11.61
C ARG A 710 -4.43 36.74 -10.85
N LEU A 711 -4.18 35.45 -10.62
CA LEU A 711 -5.00 34.55 -9.81
C LEU A 711 -4.40 34.29 -8.40
N VAL A 712 -3.08 34.42 -8.25
CA VAL A 712 -2.37 34.17 -6.99
C VAL A 712 -2.28 35.42 -6.12
N ALA A 713 -2.36 36.63 -6.68
CA ALA A 713 -2.23 37.87 -5.94
C ALA A 713 -3.12 39.01 -6.50
N PRO A 714 -3.42 40.05 -5.69
CA PRO A 714 -3.99 41.30 -6.17
C PRO A 714 -2.95 42.18 -6.91
N PRO A 715 -3.37 43.21 -7.67
CA PRO A 715 -2.47 44.05 -8.47
C PRO A 715 -1.38 44.80 -7.68
N SER A 716 -1.57 45.01 -6.37
CA SER A 716 -0.64 45.68 -5.46
C SER A 716 0.73 45.00 -5.30
N PHE A 717 0.91 43.80 -5.86
CA PHE A 717 2.20 43.10 -5.88
C PHE A 717 3.07 43.43 -7.11
N ASP A 718 2.59 44.30 -8.03
CA ASP A 718 3.22 44.61 -9.32
C ASP A 718 3.65 43.33 -10.07
N GLN A 719 2.66 42.69 -10.68
CA GLN A 719 2.75 41.29 -11.12
C GLN A 719 3.54 41.11 -12.42
N GLU A 720 3.56 42.10 -13.31
CA GLU A 720 4.13 41.94 -14.64
C GLU A 720 5.66 41.93 -14.61
N THR A 721 6.27 42.58 -13.61
CA THR A 721 7.71 42.52 -13.33
C THR A 721 8.14 41.21 -12.64
N LEU A 722 7.20 40.37 -12.17
CA LEU A 722 7.50 39.07 -11.54
C LEU A 722 7.76 37.95 -12.56
N LEU A 723 7.43 38.14 -13.83
CA LEU A 723 7.54 37.12 -14.88
C LEU A 723 8.96 36.51 -15.02
N PRO A 724 10.07 37.29 -14.96
CA PRO A 724 11.42 36.72 -14.96
C PRO A 724 11.72 35.87 -13.72
N VAL A 725 11.14 36.23 -12.56
CA VAL A 725 11.30 35.49 -11.30
C VAL A 725 10.61 34.12 -11.42
N VAL A 726 9.37 34.09 -11.94
CA VAL A 726 8.64 32.83 -12.21
C VAL A 726 9.43 31.91 -13.15
N PHE A 727 9.96 32.47 -14.25
CA PHE A 727 10.80 31.75 -15.21
C PHE A 727 12.06 31.16 -14.55
N LEU A 728 12.80 31.95 -13.78
CA LEU A 728 14.03 31.49 -13.11
C LEU A 728 13.74 30.41 -12.04
N VAL A 729 12.69 30.57 -11.24
CA VAL A 729 12.30 29.53 -10.26
C VAL A 729 11.86 28.25 -10.98
N ALA A 730 11.10 28.34 -12.08
CA ALA A 730 10.75 27.17 -12.91
C ALA A 730 11.99 26.50 -13.55
N LEU A 731 12.96 27.28 -14.03
CA LEU A 731 14.21 26.83 -14.63
C LEU A 731 15.06 25.98 -13.66
N SER A 732 14.98 26.27 -12.35
CA SER A 732 15.70 25.51 -11.30
C SER A 732 15.36 24.01 -11.27
N ALA A 733 14.20 23.61 -11.81
CA ALA A 733 13.79 22.21 -11.86
C ALA A 733 14.76 21.32 -12.67
N TYR A 734 15.47 21.86 -13.68
CA TYR A 734 16.46 21.09 -14.45
C TYR A 734 17.68 20.67 -13.58
N PRO A 735 18.43 21.57 -12.94
CA PRO A 735 19.52 21.16 -12.05
C PRO A 735 19.03 20.40 -10.81
N VAL A 736 17.82 20.66 -10.30
CA VAL A 736 17.21 19.83 -9.23
C VAL A 736 16.99 18.38 -9.71
N ALA A 737 16.51 18.16 -10.93
CA ALA A 737 16.36 16.82 -11.51
C ALA A 737 17.71 16.12 -11.71
N ALA A 738 18.74 16.86 -12.15
CA ALA A 738 20.10 16.38 -12.33
C ALA A 738 20.74 15.93 -11.00
N SER A 739 20.61 16.77 -9.96
CA SER A 739 21.03 16.43 -8.60
C SER A 739 20.23 15.23 -8.06
N GLY A 740 18.91 15.22 -8.24
CA GLY A 740 18.04 14.15 -7.76
C GLY A 740 18.42 12.76 -8.30
N ALA A 741 18.85 12.65 -9.55
CA ALA A 741 19.35 11.39 -10.11
C ALA A 741 20.75 11.00 -9.56
N THR A 742 21.65 11.99 -9.45
CA THR A 742 23.04 11.77 -9.01
C THR A 742 23.14 11.45 -7.51
N ALA A 743 22.35 12.13 -6.68
CA ALA A 743 22.25 11.87 -5.25
C ALA A 743 21.77 10.45 -4.94
N ARG A 744 20.85 9.87 -5.73
CA ARG A 744 20.42 8.46 -5.59
C ARG A 744 21.58 7.48 -5.81
N LEU A 745 22.44 7.73 -6.79
CA LEU A 745 23.66 6.93 -6.98
C LEU A 745 24.63 7.11 -5.81
N LEU A 746 24.90 8.34 -5.37
CA LEU A 746 25.79 8.58 -4.21
C LEU A 746 25.26 7.90 -2.93
N ILE A 747 23.95 7.96 -2.67
CA ILE A 747 23.31 7.31 -1.51
C ILE A 747 23.39 5.78 -1.61
N THR A 748 23.09 5.18 -2.77
CA THR A 748 23.19 3.72 -2.96
C THR A 748 24.64 3.22 -2.89
N LEU A 749 25.62 4.02 -3.31
CA LEU A 749 27.06 3.80 -3.10
C LEU A 749 27.54 4.12 -1.68
N ARG A 750 26.62 4.36 -0.72
CA ARG A 750 26.88 4.76 0.68
C ARG A 750 27.72 6.04 0.85
N ARG A 751 27.90 6.84 -0.21
CA ARG A 751 28.60 8.14 -0.24
C ARG A 751 27.70 9.30 0.22
N GLY A 752 27.03 9.14 1.36
CA GLY A 752 26.19 10.20 1.96
C GLY A 752 26.98 11.43 2.42
N LYS A 753 28.23 11.25 2.89
CA LYS A 753 29.10 12.35 3.36
C LYS A 753 29.39 13.40 2.26
N PRO A 754 29.82 13.02 1.03
CA PRO A 754 29.88 13.95 -0.10
C PRO A 754 28.58 14.70 -0.38
N VAL A 755 27.42 14.05 -0.34
CA VAL A 755 26.12 14.71 -0.60
C VAL A 755 25.89 15.84 0.39
N ALA A 756 26.03 15.58 1.70
CA ALA A 756 25.83 16.59 2.74
C ALA A 756 26.83 17.75 2.64
N ALA A 757 28.12 17.45 2.39
CA ALA A 757 29.15 18.46 2.22
C ALA A 757 28.89 19.37 1.01
N ILE A 758 28.49 18.79 -0.12
CA ILE A 758 28.19 19.54 -1.36
C ILE A 758 26.96 20.43 -1.18
N THR A 759 25.90 19.93 -0.53
CA THR A 759 24.72 20.73 -0.20
C THR A 759 25.09 21.91 0.71
N LEU A 760 25.94 21.70 1.73
CA LEU A 760 26.38 22.78 2.62
C LEU A 760 27.22 23.83 1.88
N THR A 761 28.18 23.41 1.05
CA THR A 761 28.98 24.34 0.21
C THR A 761 28.08 25.15 -0.73
N ALA A 762 27.10 24.51 -1.37
CA ALA A 762 26.17 25.19 -2.25
C ALA A 762 25.22 26.13 -1.49
N ALA A 763 24.85 25.83 -0.24
CA ALA A 763 24.07 26.72 0.61
C ALA A 763 24.84 28.00 1.00
N VAL A 764 26.14 27.87 1.33
CA VAL A 764 27.01 29.04 1.58
C VAL A 764 27.17 29.88 0.30
N VAL A 765 27.39 29.23 -0.85
CA VAL A 765 27.44 29.90 -2.16
C VAL A 765 26.10 30.55 -2.51
N ASN A 766 24.96 29.95 -2.15
CA ASN A 766 23.64 30.54 -2.37
C ASN A 766 23.46 31.85 -1.62
N ILE A 767 23.83 31.90 -0.34
CA ILE A 767 23.77 33.15 0.46
C ILE A 767 24.73 34.20 -0.13
N GLY A 768 25.96 33.82 -0.49
CA GLY A 768 26.91 34.74 -1.15
C GLY A 768 26.39 35.28 -2.49
N LEU A 769 25.79 34.42 -3.32
CA LEU A 769 25.16 34.83 -4.59
C LEU A 769 23.93 35.72 -4.37
N ASN A 770 23.10 35.47 -3.35
CA ASN A 770 22.00 36.37 -3.00
C ASN A 770 22.54 37.76 -2.60
N ILE A 771 23.55 37.82 -1.72
CA ILE A 771 24.15 39.08 -1.27
C ILE A 771 24.74 39.90 -2.43
N VAL A 772 25.28 39.24 -3.48
CA VAL A 772 25.85 39.92 -4.67
C VAL A 772 24.78 40.25 -5.72
N LEU A 773 23.83 39.36 -5.98
CA LEU A 773 22.88 39.51 -7.09
C LEU A 773 21.60 40.28 -6.71
N VAL A 774 21.14 40.22 -5.46
CA VAL A 774 19.92 40.92 -5.02
C VAL A 774 20.05 42.45 -5.12
N PRO A 775 21.19 43.10 -4.76
CA PRO A 775 21.37 44.54 -4.96
C PRO A 775 21.41 44.98 -6.43
N VAL A 776 21.75 44.09 -7.37
CA VAL A 776 21.94 44.41 -8.80
C VAL A 776 20.74 44.03 -9.66
N MET A 777 20.03 42.96 -9.30
CA MET A 777 18.92 42.37 -10.08
C MET A 777 17.61 42.29 -9.28
N GLY A 778 17.56 42.85 -8.08
CA GLY A 778 16.42 42.74 -7.16
C GLY A 778 16.06 41.29 -6.85
N ILE A 779 14.78 41.02 -6.68
CA ILE A 779 14.23 39.67 -6.41
C ILE A 779 14.49 38.64 -7.53
N ALA A 780 14.80 39.08 -8.76
CA ALA A 780 15.25 38.17 -9.82
C ALA A 780 16.69 37.66 -9.58
N GLY A 781 17.54 38.44 -8.90
CA GLY A 781 18.87 38.03 -8.46
C GLY A 781 18.84 36.84 -7.51
N ALA A 782 17.86 36.81 -6.59
CA ALA A 782 17.65 35.67 -5.69
C ALA A 782 17.24 34.40 -6.44
N ALA A 783 16.32 34.49 -7.40
CA ALA A 783 15.94 33.36 -8.24
C ALA A 783 17.14 32.84 -9.08
N ALA A 784 17.95 33.74 -9.63
CA ALA A 784 19.18 33.38 -10.34
C ALA A 784 20.21 32.70 -9.41
N ALA A 785 20.42 33.22 -8.20
CA ALA A 785 21.28 32.60 -7.18
C ALA A 785 20.85 31.15 -6.89
N THR A 786 19.57 30.88 -6.75
CA THR A 786 19.04 29.53 -6.49
C THR A 786 19.20 28.59 -7.69
N VAL A 787 19.01 29.05 -8.94
CA VAL A 787 19.33 28.24 -10.15
C VAL A 787 20.82 27.87 -10.19
N LEU A 788 21.71 28.85 -9.99
CA LEU A 788 23.17 28.64 -9.99
C LEU A 788 23.62 27.70 -8.87
N SER A 789 22.97 27.79 -7.70
CA SER A 789 23.31 26.96 -6.53
C SER A 789 22.90 25.50 -6.74
N PHE A 790 21.71 25.22 -7.26
CA PHE A 790 21.34 23.85 -7.63
C PHE A 790 22.17 23.30 -8.79
N LEU A 791 22.59 24.15 -9.74
CA LEU A 791 23.54 23.75 -10.80
C LEU A 791 24.90 23.35 -10.20
N LEU A 792 25.41 24.11 -9.22
CA LEU A 792 26.62 23.76 -8.48
C LEU A 792 26.47 22.42 -7.74
N VAL A 793 25.34 22.18 -7.07
CA VAL A 793 25.04 20.87 -6.44
C VAL A 793 25.09 19.75 -7.47
N ALA A 794 24.41 19.89 -8.61
CA ALA A 794 24.37 18.86 -9.65
C ALA A 794 25.75 18.57 -10.27
N LEU A 795 26.57 19.60 -10.49
CA LEU A 795 27.94 19.46 -10.99
C LEU A 795 28.86 18.79 -9.97
N LEU A 796 28.91 19.28 -8.73
CA LEU A 796 29.76 18.72 -7.68
C LEU A 796 29.37 17.28 -7.32
N GLN A 797 28.07 16.97 -7.28
CA GLN A 797 27.61 15.58 -7.07
C GLN A 797 28.05 14.66 -8.21
N ARG A 798 28.04 15.14 -9.46
CA ARG A 798 28.54 14.39 -10.62
C ARG A 798 30.05 14.15 -10.52
N PHE A 799 30.83 15.12 -10.04
CA PHE A 799 32.27 14.94 -9.78
C PHE A 799 32.59 14.02 -8.59
N ALA A 800 31.66 13.84 -7.64
CA ALA A 800 31.82 12.95 -6.49
C ALA A 800 31.52 11.46 -6.77
N LEU A 801 30.98 11.14 -7.95
CA LEU A 801 30.82 9.77 -8.43
C LEU A 801 32.20 9.12 -8.74
N PRO A 802 32.35 7.79 -8.61
CA PRO A 802 33.53 7.10 -9.13
C PRO A 802 33.57 7.18 -10.67
N ARG A 803 34.76 6.97 -11.26
CA ARG A 803 34.96 7.05 -12.72
C ARG A 803 34.49 5.79 -13.48
N THR A 804 34.25 4.70 -12.76
CA THR A 804 33.78 3.40 -13.26
C THR A 804 32.60 2.92 -12.40
N PRO A 805 31.54 2.35 -13.00
CA PRO A 805 31.24 2.30 -14.44
C PRO A 805 31.06 3.70 -15.07
N ALA A 806 31.06 3.77 -16.40
CA ALA A 806 31.08 5.05 -17.11
C ALA A 806 29.74 5.82 -16.99
N TRP A 807 29.81 7.12 -16.70
CA TRP A 807 28.64 7.99 -16.63
C TRP A 807 28.01 8.21 -18.02
N VAL A 808 26.79 7.72 -18.20
CA VAL A 808 25.99 7.99 -19.40
C VAL A 808 25.49 9.43 -19.39
N GLY A 809 26.06 10.27 -20.26
CA GLY A 809 25.66 11.67 -20.44
C GLY A 809 24.24 11.84 -20.99
N THR A 810 23.70 13.06 -20.91
CA THR A 810 22.42 13.40 -21.55
C THR A 810 22.58 13.40 -23.07
N PRO A 811 21.71 12.76 -23.86
CA PRO A 811 21.78 12.80 -25.32
C PRO A 811 21.75 14.23 -25.87
N THR A 812 22.60 14.51 -26.86
CA THR A 812 22.68 15.83 -27.53
C THR A 812 21.34 16.34 -28.08
N PRO A 813 20.45 15.56 -28.73
CA PRO A 813 19.14 16.06 -29.16
C PRO A 813 18.21 16.40 -27.99
N LEU A 814 18.37 15.75 -26.83
CA LEU A 814 17.61 16.11 -25.62
C LEU A 814 18.14 17.41 -25.01
N LEU A 815 19.47 17.61 -24.97
CA LEU A 815 20.07 18.89 -24.56
C LEU A 815 19.65 20.04 -25.48
N ALA A 816 19.62 19.82 -26.80
CA ALA A 816 19.13 20.81 -27.77
C ALA A 816 17.64 21.13 -27.56
N SER A 817 16.82 20.12 -27.26
CA SER A 817 15.38 20.31 -26.95
C SER A 817 15.16 21.11 -25.65
N ILE A 818 15.98 20.88 -24.62
CA ILE A 818 15.99 21.67 -23.38
C ILE A 818 16.40 23.12 -23.69
N GLY A 819 17.49 23.33 -24.42
CA GLY A 819 17.98 24.66 -24.80
C GLY A 819 16.94 25.45 -25.60
N ALA A 820 16.32 24.85 -26.62
CA ALA A 820 15.27 25.46 -27.41
C ALA A 820 14.03 25.82 -26.55
N SER A 821 13.62 24.94 -25.63
CA SER A 821 12.53 25.21 -24.69
C SER A 821 12.81 26.38 -23.74
N ILE A 822 14.04 26.46 -23.21
CA ILE A 822 14.48 27.58 -22.34
C ILE A 822 14.53 28.89 -23.14
N LEU A 823 15.05 28.87 -24.37
CA LEU A 823 15.09 30.05 -25.24
C LEU A 823 13.69 30.55 -25.63
N LEU A 824 12.77 29.64 -25.98
CA LEU A 824 11.37 29.98 -26.28
C LEU A 824 10.63 30.51 -25.04
N ALA A 825 10.88 29.93 -23.86
CA ALA A 825 10.34 30.43 -22.60
C ALA A 825 10.85 31.85 -22.29
N ALA A 826 12.16 32.08 -22.38
CA ALA A 826 12.77 33.40 -22.16
C ALA A 826 12.28 34.44 -23.18
N ALA A 827 12.19 34.08 -24.47
CA ALA A 827 11.64 34.95 -25.49
C ALA A 827 10.17 35.34 -25.22
N SER A 828 9.37 34.46 -24.60
CA SER A 828 7.98 34.75 -24.26
C SER A 828 7.78 35.85 -23.20
N LEU A 829 8.83 36.18 -22.44
CA LEU A 829 8.87 37.30 -21.50
C LEU A 829 8.92 38.66 -22.21
N LEU A 830 9.53 38.71 -23.40
CA LEU A 830 9.68 39.93 -24.22
C LEU A 830 8.41 40.28 -25.02
N LEU A 831 7.44 39.36 -25.08
CA LEU A 831 6.21 39.52 -25.85
C LEU A 831 5.19 40.30 -25.00
N PRO A 832 4.40 41.23 -25.58
CA PRO A 832 3.49 42.12 -24.84
C PRO A 832 2.62 41.41 -23.80
N GLN A 833 2.29 42.11 -22.72
CA GLN A 833 1.46 41.59 -21.62
C GLN A 833 -0.01 42.08 -21.70
N THR A 834 -0.48 42.46 -22.90
CA THR A 834 -1.90 42.82 -23.10
C THR A 834 -2.79 41.59 -22.97
N ASP A 835 -4.07 41.78 -22.60
CA ASP A 835 -4.96 40.65 -22.26
C ASP A 835 -5.13 39.64 -23.41
N ALA A 836 -5.24 40.12 -24.65
CA ALA A 836 -5.27 39.26 -25.83
C ALA A 836 -3.99 38.40 -25.94
N TRP A 837 -2.82 38.99 -25.69
CA TRP A 837 -1.54 38.28 -25.67
C TRP A 837 -1.48 37.27 -24.51
N ASN A 838 -1.89 37.66 -23.29
CA ASN A 838 -1.87 36.80 -22.11
C ASN A 838 -2.81 35.59 -22.26
N ILE A 839 -4.00 35.80 -22.83
CA ILE A 839 -4.93 34.72 -23.19
C ILE A 839 -4.29 33.80 -24.25
N SER A 840 -3.63 34.35 -25.27
CA SER A 840 -2.89 33.53 -26.25
C SER A 840 -1.76 32.71 -25.63
N LYS A 841 -0.92 33.30 -24.74
CA LYS A 841 0.11 32.56 -24.00
C LYS A 841 -0.51 31.43 -23.18
N PHE A 842 -1.61 31.70 -22.48
CA PHE A 842 -2.33 30.70 -21.67
C PHE A 842 -2.94 29.56 -22.49
N VAL A 843 -3.50 29.84 -23.68
CA VAL A 843 -4.01 28.80 -24.59
C VAL A 843 -2.86 27.92 -25.11
N ILE A 844 -1.70 28.49 -25.43
CA ILE A 844 -0.50 27.73 -25.83
C ILE A 844 0.04 26.90 -24.65
N ALA A 845 0.01 27.43 -23.43
CA ALA A 845 0.34 26.67 -22.22
C ALA A 845 -0.60 25.48 -22.00
N ALA A 846 -1.91 25.66 -22.17
CA ALA A 846 -2.89 24.59 -22.10
C ALA A 846 -2.68 23.53 -23.20
N ALA A 847 -2.28 23.93 -24.41
CA ALA A 847 -1.92 23.03 -25.51
C ALA A 847 -0.67 22.18 -25.23
N CYS A 848 0.12 22.49 -24.20
CA CYS A 848 1.23 21.65 -23.75
C CYS A 848 0.78 20.48 -22.85
N LEU A 849 -0.46 20.47 -22.33
CA LEU A 849 -0.97 19.40 -21.46
C LEU A 849 -1.04 18.02 -22.16
N PRO A 850 -1.52 17.88 -23.42
CA PRO A 850 -1.45 16.61 -24.16
C PRO A 850 -0.02 16.07 -24.29
N TRP A 851 0.95 16.95 -24.59
CA TRP A 851 2.37 16.59 -24.70
C TRP A 851 2.92 16.08 -23.35
N PHE A 852 2.66 16.80 -22.26
CA PHE A 852 2.98 16.35 -20.90
C PHE A 852 2.37 14.97 -20.59
N PHE A 853 1.09 14.75 -20.88
CA PHE A 853 0.43 13.46 -20.62
C PHE A 853 0.99 12.31 -21.49
N VAL A 854 1.41 12.57 -22.73
CA VAL A 854 2.11 11.59 -23.58
C VAL A 854 3.46 11.21 -22.98
N VAL A 855 4.28 12.18 -22.56
CA VAL A 855 5.58 11.93 -21.91
C VAL A 855 5.40 11.19 -20.57
N LEU A 856 4.43 11.60 -19.74
CA LEU A 856 4.13 10.94 -18.47
C LEU A 856 3.69 9.48 -18.66
N ARG A 857 2.90 9.19 -19.71
CA ARG A 857 2.52 7.81 -20.09
C ARG A 857 3.73 6.99 -20.53
N ARG A 858 4.68 7.58 -21.28
CA ARG A 858 5.94 6.93 -21.68
C ARG A 858 6.81 6.60 -20.46
N ALA A 859 7.11 7.58 -19.61
CA ALA A 859 7.94 7.39 -18.41
C ALA A 859 7.36 6.33 -17.43
N ARG A 860 6.03 6.25 -17.32
CA ARG A 860 5.34 5.21 -16.51
C ARG A 860 5.54 3.81 -17.08
N ARG A 861 5.38 3.63 -18.41
CA ARG A 861 5.56 2.33 -19.09
C ARG A 861 6.98 1.75 -18.96
N GLY A 862 7.98 2.60 -18.68
CA GLY A 862 9.39 2.19 -18.66
C GLY A 862 9.96 2.04 -20.07
N PRO A 863 11.25 1.68 -20.19
CA PRO A 863 11.83 1.35 -21.49
C PRO A 863 11.16 0.08 -22.04
N THR A 864 10.59 0.17 -23.23
CA THR A 864 10.36 -1.02 -24.06
C THR A 864 11.73 -1.66 -24.37
N PRO A 865 11.93 -2.97 -24.19
CA PRO A 865 13.20 -3.61 -24.51
C PRO A 865 13.54 -3.38 -25.98
N SER A 866 14.70 -2.77 -26.25
CA SER A 866 15.16 -2.47 -27.60
C SER A 866 15.55 -3.76 -28.31
N ARG A 867 14.81 -4.11 -29.37
CA ARG A 867 15.22 -5.13 -30.35
C ARG A 867 16.44 -4.64 -31.14
N SER A 868 17.63 -4.75 -30.55
CA SER A 868 18.90 -4.45 -31.22
C SER A 868 20.10 -5.01 -30.46
N GLN A 869 20.40 -6.29 -30.64
CA GLN A 869 21.75 -6.81 -30.91
C GLN A 869 21.67 -8.32 -31.19
N SER A 870 21.36 -8.60 -32.46
CA SER A 870 21.83 -9.77 -33.21
C SER A 870 23.00 -9.31 -34.07
#